data_AF-A0A9Q1KQ44-F1
#
_entry.id   AF-A0A9Q1KQ44-F1
#
_cell.length_a   1.000
_cell.length_b   1.000
_cell.length_c   1.000
_cell.angle_alpha   90.00
_cell.angle_beta   90.00
_cell.angle_gamma   90.00
#
_symmetry.space_group_name_H-M   'P 1'
#
loop_
_entity.id
_entity.type
_entity.pdbx_description
1 polymer ?
#
loop_
_entity_poly.entity_id
_entity_poly.type
_entity_poly.pdbx_seq_one_letter_code
_entity_poly.pdbx_strand_id
1 'polypeptide(L)'
;MSFFSSDYRILQNIMEVSRKLRRTLGILALFFVEISNHEDCIKESERYWKKRGEEAMKRNIEAYTFYPFNVTNKTNHRPHMTTSDGDGISIMRSHHIWIDHVCLTQCADGLIDVIDGSTVITISNCHMVKHNEVFLFGAGRTKPYVPKIGLCKSHCIQSLWKGISPKDVEMPMGINSSIWLTMTTRTGKRMLLVAVTHRENPQSPWDSGSWKSENDLLLNGATFTASRGPISTNMIKESERYWNERREKAMKHNTVAYRPDPFNVTNHINSRARKLLENSTRRILAKKYMGPCRITNPIDACWRCRADWDVDRKRLAKCALGFGKGTIGGMMGREYVVTDSSDNDMVNPKPGTLRHAVIQNEPLWIIFSTHMTIRLNQELIMASNKTIDARGTYVVIEGGAGITIQNVENIIIHGLKIRRIVPGTGGLIRDAVDHYGYRTQSDGDGISIMGSHHIFIDHVSLSQCSDGLIDVIDGSTAITISNSHMVKHNTVFLFGARPEHTQDRIMQVTLAYNHFGKELVQRMPRCRWGFFHLVNNDYTHWKMYAIGGSQNPTIISQGNRFIAQADTKVKEVTHRQNPNSPWDSGTWRSENDLLLNGATFTESGGPFSMQIYGDKIMQAMPGAYTGEMTKFAGPLKCVPKLPC
;
A
#
# COMPACT_ATOMS: atom_id res chain seq x y z
N MET A 1 -16.80 2.78 24.04
CA MET A 1 -16.30 1.89 25.11
C MET A 1 -17.51 1.37 25.87
N SER A 2 -17.64 0.05 26.00
CA SER A 2 -18.71 -0.56 26.80
C SER A 2 -18.02 -1.40 27.89
N PHE A 3 -18.32 -1.14 29.16
CA PHE A 3 -17.81 -1.91 30.29
C PHE A 3 -18.96 -2.69 30.92
N PHE A 4 -18.77 -3.98 31.17
CA PHE A 4 -19.70 -4.78 31.96
C PHE A 4 -18.96 -5.37 33.17
N SER A 5 -19.35 -4.92 34.36
CA SER A 5 -19.05 -5.56 35.65
C SER A 5 -20.15 -5.17 36.64
N SER A 6 -20.61 -6.11 37.46
CA SER A 6 -21.61 -5.87 38.51
C SER A 6 -20.99 -5.39 39.83
N ASP A 7 -19.66 -5.20 39.91
CA ASP A 7 -18.97 -4.80 41.13
C ASP A 7 -18.32 -3.40 41.00
N TYR A 8 -18.87 -2.44 41.74
CA TYR A 8 -18.54 -1.01 41.67
C TYR A 8 -17.09 -0.70 42.08
N ARG A 9 -16.48 -1.50 42.98
CA ARG A 9 -15.10 -1.26 43.45
C ARG A 9 -14.06 -1.64 42.40
N ILE A 10 -14.38 -2.62 41.56
CA ILE A 10 -13.52 -3.09 40.46
C ILE A 10 -13.52 -2.06 39.32
N LEU A 11 -14.67 -1.45 39.03
CA LEU A 11 -14.80 -0.37 38.06
C LEU A 11 -13.95 0.87 38.41
N GLN A 12 -13.87 1.26 39.68
CA GLN A 12 -13.05 2.41 40.13
C GLN A 12 -11.54 2.16 39.95
N ASN A 13 -11.05 0.97 40.34
CA ASN A 13 -9.64 0.59 40.14
C ASN A 13 -9.27 0.47 38.65
N ILE A 14 -10.16 -0.06 37.82
CA ILE A 14 -9.96 -0.15 36.36
C ILE A 14 -9.90 1.24 35.72
N MET A 15 -10.74 2.19 36.17
CA MET A 15 -10.69 3.58 35.69
C MET A 15 -9.41 4.30 36.08
N GLU A 16 -8.88 4.05 37.29
CA GLU A 16 -7.65 4.68 37.77
C GLU A 16 -6.40 4.11 37.10
N VAL A 17 -6.33 2.79 36.89
CA VAL A 17 -5.27 2.12 36.13
C VAL A 17 -5.32 2.53 34.65
N SER A 18 -6.51 2.65 34.06
CA SER A 18 -6.70 3.13 32.69
C SER A 18 -6.33 4.62 32.52
N ARG A 19 -6.52 5.46 33.55
CA ARG A 19 -6.05 6.86 33.57
C ARG A 19 -4.52 6.96 33.68
N LYS A 20 -3.90 6.15 34.54
CA LYS A 20 -2.43 6.09 34.66
C LYS A 20 -1.78 5.59 33.37
N LEU A 21 -2.28 4.49 32.78
CA LEU A 21 -1.72 3.92 31.55
C LEU A 21 -1.94 4.80 30.31
N ARG A 22 -3.03 5.58 30.23
CA ARG A 22 -3.22 6.57 29.16
C ARG A 22 -2.26 7.74 29.22
N ARG A 23 -1.88 8.18 30.43
CA ARG A 23 -0.90 9.27 30.62
C ARG A 23 0.55 8.84 30.36
N THR A 24 0.87 7.56 30.53
CA THR A 24 2.26 7.07 30.41
C THR A 24 2.56 6.31 29.12
N LEU A 25 1.57 5.69 28.44
CA LEU A 25 1.80 4.74 27.34
C LEU A 25 0.92 4.93 26.08
N GLY A 26 0.04 5.94 26.02
CA GLY A 26 -0.72 6.24 24.78
C GLY A 26 -1.70 5.15 24.29
N ILE A 27 -2.22 4.30 25.17
CA ILE A 27 -3.11 3.16 24.80
C ILE A 27 -4.57 3.61 24.64
N LEU A 28 -5.22 3.28 23.50
CA LEU A 28 -6.57 3.75 23.15
C LEU A 28 -7.75 2.88 23.62
N ALA A 29 -7.58 1.59 23.96
CA ALA A 29 -8.68 0.75 24.47
C ALA A 29 -8.24 -0.49 25.30
N LEU A 30 -9.09 -0.91 26.26
CA LEU A 30 -8.94 -2.11 27.11
C LEU A 30 -10.31 -2.82 27.25
N PHE A 31 -10.33 -4.16 27.20
CA PHE A 31 -11.51 -5.00 27.44
C PHE A 31 -11.20 -6.08 28.48
N PHE A 32 -12.19 -6.44 29.31
CA PHE A 32 -12.09 -7.49 30.33
C PHE A 32 -13.21 -8.52 30.14
N VAL A 33 -12.91 -9.82 30.30
CA VAL A 33 -13.89 -10.93 30.29
C VAL A 33 -13.57 -11.89 31.45
N GLU A 34 -14.57 -12.23 32.26
CA GLU A 34 -14.48 -13.19 33.38
C GLU A 34 -14.98 -14.58 32.93
N ILE A 35 -14.27 -15.65 33.30
CA ILE A 35 -14.67 -17.05 33.00
C ILE A 35 -14.79 -17.81 34.32
N SER A 36 -15.94 -18.45 34.57
CA SER A 36 -16.24 -19.22 35.80
C SER A 36 -15.93 -20.72 35.66
N ASN A 37 -15.55 -21.33 36.79
CA ASN A 37 -14.96 -22.68 36.94
C ASN A 37 -15.92 -23.85 36.68
N HIS A 38 -15.44 -24.92 36.03
CA HIS A 38 -16.05 -26.26 36.09
C HIS A 38 -14.94 -27.32 36.28
N GLU A 39 -14.92 -27.98 37.44
CA GLU A 39 -13.86 -28.90 37.91
C GLU A 39 -13.76 -30.22 37.14
N ASP A 40 -14.82 -30.69 36.50
CA ASP A 40 -14.84 -32.03 35.90
C ASP A 40 -13.99 -32.15 34.64
N CYS A 41 -13.79 -31.05 33.90
CA CYS A 41 -12.91 -31.04 32.73
C CYS A 41 -11.42 -31.21 33.05
N ILE A 42 -11.03 -30.88 34.29
CA ILE A 42 -9.63 -30.93 34.72
C ILE A 42 -9.21 -32.39 34.93
N LYS A 43 -10.07 -33.20 35.57
CA LYS A 43 -9.76 -34.59 35.93
C LYS A 43 -9.64 -35.53 34.73
N GLU A 44 -10.36 -35.25 33.64
CA GLU A 44 -10.34 -36.07 32.43
C GLU A 44 -9.14 -35.73 31.52
N SER A 45 -8.76 -34.45 31.49
CA SER A 45 -7.49 -33.97 30.91
C SER A 45 -6.29 -34.61 31.61
N GLU A 46 -6.25 -34.58 32.95
CA GLU A 46 -5.15 -35.17 33.73
C GLU A 46 -5.00 -36.68 33.48
N ARG A 47 -6.10 -37.43 33.35
CA ARG A 47 -6.06 -38.87 33.06
C ARG A 47 -5.52 -39.19 31.66
N TYR A 48 -5.90 -38.39 30.66
CA TYR A 48 -5.42 -38.53 29.28
C TYR A 48 -3.92 -38.22 29.15
N TRP A 49 -3.44 -37.19 29.85
CA TRP A 49 -2.03 -36.78 29.80
C TRP A 49 -1.11 -37.62 30.68
N LYS A 50 -1.59 -38.19 31.78
CA LYS A 50 -0.81 -39.14 32.60
C LYS A 50 -0.45 -40.40 31.80
N LYS A 51 -1.37 -40.91 30.99
CA LYS A 51 -1.16 -42.07 30.11
C LYS A 51 -0.19 -41.80 28.95
N ARG A 52 -0.14 -40.55 28.48
CA ARG A 52 0.79 -40.11 27.42
C ARG A 52 2.17 -39.69 27.95
N GLY A 53 2.23 -39.22 29.20
CA GLY A 53 3.45 -38.89 29.92
C GLY A 53 4.33 -40.11 30.20
N GLU A 54 3.74 -41.29 30.42
CA GLU A 54 4.49 -42.54 30.63
C GLU A 54 5.23 -43.00 29.35
N GLU A 55 4.73 -42.71 28.14
CA GLU A 55 5.41 -43.04 26.88
C GLU A 55 6.45 -41.98 26.43
N ALA A 56 6.28 -40.72 26.86
CA ALA A 56 7.22 -39.63 26.55
C ALA A 56 8.50 -39.66 27.40
N MET A 57 8.55 -40.50 28.45
CA MET A 57 9.63 -40.63 29.43
C MET A 57 10.94 -41.24 28.89
N LYS A 58 11.16 -41.31 27.57
CA LYS A 58 12.41 -41.82 26.97
C LYS A 58 13.45 -40.75 26.59
N ARG A 59 13.18 -39.45 26.78
CA ARG A 59 14.19 -38.39 26.50
C ARG A 59 14.09 -37.17 27.44
N ASN A 60 13.99 -37.39 28.75
CA ASN A 60 14.17 -36.32 29.73
C ASN A 60 15.66 -36.21 30.12
N ILE A 61 16.20 -35.00 30.10
CA ILE A 61 17.24 -34.61 31.05
C ILE A 61 16.51 -33.78 32.11
N GLU A 62 16.42 -34.34 33.32
CA GLU A 62 16.09 -33.61 34.54
C GLU A 62 17.32 -32.81 34.98
N ALA A 63 17.16 -31.56 35.37
CA ALA A 63 18.18 -30.86 36.16
C ALA A 63 17.52 -29.95 37.19
N TYR A 64 17.61 -30.38 38.45
CA TYR A 64 17.40 -29.58 39.65
C TYR A 64 18.63 -28.67 39.89
N THR A 65 18.38 -27.40 40.18
CA THR A 65 19.22 -26.41 40.90
C THR A 65 20.62 -25.99 40.35
N PHE A 66 20.73 -24.68 40.12
CA PHE A 66 21.89 -23.75 40.14
C PHE A 66 23.06 -23.90 39.12
N TYR A 67 23.38 -22.76 38.46
CA TYR A 67 24.43 -22.44 37.48
C TYR A 67 24.18 -22.82 35.99
N PRO A 68 24.70 -22.00 35.03
CA PRO A 68 24.15 -21.86 33.68
C PRO A 68 24.44 -23.11 32.86
N PHE A 69 23.38 -23.74 32.37
CA PHE A 69 23.48 -24.97 31.60
C PHE A 69 23.34 -24.67 30.11
N ASN A 70 24.40 -24.93 29.36
CA ASN A 70 24.48 -24.69 27.92
C ASN A 70 24.25 -26.02 27.19
N VAL A 71 23.09 -26.23 26.56
CA VAL A 71 22.78 -27.47 25.83
C VAL A 71 23.17 -27.30 24.36
N THR A 72 24.36 -27.80 23.99
CA THR A 72 24.77 -27.96 22.59
C THR A 72 24.51 -29.40 22.14
N ASN A 73 23.64 -29.59 21.15
CA ASN A 73 23.48 -30.89 20.51
C ASN A 73 24.47 -31.00 19.34
N LYS A 74 25.44 -31.92 19.47
CA LYS A 74 26.51 -32.17 18.50
C LYS A 74 25.97 -32.86 17.23
N THR A 75 26.04 -32.20 16.08
CA THR A 75 26.57 -32.82 14.85
C THR A 75 27.37 -31.78 14.05
N ASN A 76 28.58 -32.19 13.68
CA ASN A 76 29.74 -31.41 13.25
C ASN A 76 29.49 -30.28 12.23
N HIS A 77 29.69 -29.03 12.64
CA HIS A 77 30.59 -28.01 12.03
C HIS A 77 30.93 -26.97 13.12
N ARG A 78 32.17 -26.45 13.10
CA ARG A 78 32.92 -25.83 14.24
C ARG A 78 32.18 -24.71 15.01
N PRO A 79 32.35 -24.60 16.34
CA PRO A 79 31.70 -23.58 17.17
C PRO A 79 32.44 -22.24 17.08
N HIS A 80 31.73 -21.17 16.70
CA HIS A 80 32.12 -19.82 17.12
C HIS A 80 31.54 -19.60 18.52
N MET A 81 32.42 -19.51 19.51
CA MET A 81 32.10 -19.03 20.86
C MET A 81 31.62 -17.58 20.76
N THR A 82 30.39 -17.31 21.20
CA THR A 82 30.01 -16.00 21.72
C THR A 82 29.59 -16.20 23.17
N THR A 83 30.24 -15.45 24.04
CA THR A 83 30.00 -15.27 25.47
C THR A 83 28.52 -15.13 25.80
N SER A 84 28.05 -15.78 26.86
CA SER A 84 26.67 -15.70 27.35
C SER A 84 26.28 -14.25 27.64
N ASP A 85 25.28 -13.78 26.92
CA ASP A 85 24.49 -12.55 27.12
C ASP A 85 24.00 -12.35 28.56
N GLY A 86 23.82 -13.44 29.32
CA GLY A 86 23.44 -13.36 30.74
C GLY A 86 21.95 -13.66 30.97
N ASP A 87 21.32 -14.30 29.99
CA ASP A 87 19.92 -14.66 30.05
C ASP A 87 19.64 -15.82 31.02
N GLY A 88 18.42 -15.86 31.55
CA GLY A 88 17.95 -16.99 32.34
C GLY A 88 17.86 -18.29 31.54
N ILE A 89 17.25 -18.25 30.35
CA ILE A 89 17.14 -19.38 29.41
C ILE A 89 17.30 -18.87 27.98
N SER A 90 18.34 -19.32 27.28
CA SER A 90 18.54 -19.00 25.86
C SER A 90 18.30 -20.23 24.98
N ILE A 91 17.42 -20.09 23.98
CA ILE A 91 17.01 -21.14 23.05
C ILE A 91 17.46 -20.78 21.64
N MET A 92 18.52 -21.44 21.19
CA MET A 92 19.13 -21.22 19.89
C MET A 92 18.99 -22.45 18.98
N ARG A 93 18.65 -22.25 17.70
CA ARG A 93 18.56 -23.29 16.65
C ARG A 93 17.84 -24.57 17.09
N SER A 94 16.77 -24.43 17.87
CA SER A 94 16.09 -25.57 18.52
C SER A 94 14.61 -25.67 18.15
N HIS A 95 14.05 -26.90 18.20
CA HIS A 95 12.67 -27.17 17.81
C HIS A 95 11.94 -28.06 18.84
N HIS A 96 10.64 -27.81 19.08
CA HIS A 96 9.80 -28.56 20.04
C HIS A 96 10.31 -28.54 21.49
N ILE A 97 10.43 -27.35 22.07
CA ILE A 97 10.80 -27.20 23.49
C ILE A 97 9.57 -26.81 24.31
N TRP A 98 9.40 -27.46 25.47
CA TRP A 98 8.37 -27.12 26.43
C TRP A 98 9.02 -26.74 27.77
N ILE A 99 8.77 -25.51 28.20
CA ILE A 99 9.17 -24.97 29.50
C ILE A 99 7.91 -24.88 30.35
N ASP A 100 7.87 -25.59 31.47
CA ASP A 100 6.71 -25.63 32.35
C ASP A 100 7.15 -25.50 33.82
N HIS A 101 6.39 -24.76 34.64
CA HIS A 101 6.62 -24.61 36.09
C HIS A 101 8.01 -24.05 36.50
N VAL A 102 8.64 -23.22 35.66
CA VAL A 102 9.95 -22.62 35.97
C VAL A 102 9.83 -21.25 36.62
N CYS A 103 10.63 -20.97 37.66
CA CYS A 103 10.72 -19.66 38.29
C CYS A 103 12.02 -18.93 37.86
N LEU A 104 11.90 -17.74 37.25
CA LEU A 104 13.04 -16.93 36.80
C LEU A 104 12.97 -15.54 37.43
N THR A 105 14.08 -15.10 38.03
CA THR A 105 14.18 -13.81 38.71
C THR A 105 15.61 -13.30 38.67
N GLN A 106 15.80 -11.99 38.48
CA GLN A 106 17.10 -11.32 38.59
C GLN A 106 18.20 -11.90 37.67
N CYS A 107 17.88 -12.22 36.42
CA CYS A 107 18.90 -12.53 35.40
C CYS A 107 19.66 -11.25 35.00
N ALA A 108 20.80 -11.41 34.32
CA ALA A 108 21.70 -10.28 34.04
C ALA A 108 21.26 -9.45 32.82
N ASP A 109 20.62 -10.08 31.83
CA ASP A 109 20.13 -9.41 30.62
C ASP A 109 18.67 -9.75 30.30
N GLY A 110 18.35 -10.94 29.79
CA GLY A 110 16.98 -11.41 29.55
C GLY A 110 16.53 -12.50 30.52
N LEU A 111 15.22 -12.72 30.68
CA LEU A 111 14.74 -13.95 31.35
C LEU A 111 14.70 -15.13 30.38
N ILE A 112 14.04 -14.99 29.22
CA ILE A 112 13.99 -16.03 28.18
C ILE A 112 14.19 -15.46 26.79
N ASP A 113 15.19 -16.00 26.10
CA ASP A 113 15.56 -15.63 24.74
C ASP A 113 15.29 -16.77 23.77
N VAL A 114 14.54 -16.50 22.71
CA VAL A 114 14.28 -17.45 21.62
C VAL A 114 14.80 -16.86 20.33
N ILE A 115 15.95 -17.36 19.91
CA ILE A 115 16.78 -16.73 18.88
C ILE A 115 17.30 -17.74 17.85
N ASP A 116 17.86 -17.21 16.77
CA ASP A 116 18.56 -17.97 15.72
C ASP A 116 17.76 -19.15 15.12
N GLY A 117 16.51 -18.87 14.70
CA GLY A 117 15.68 -19.83 13.94
C GLY A 117 14.95 -20.89 14.77
N SER A 118 14.92 -20.75 16.10
CA SER A 118 14.18 -21.66 16.99
C SER A 118 12.67 -21.61 16.76
N THR A 119 12.00 -22.76 16.80
CA THR A 119 10.60 -22.89 16.37
C THR A 119 9.82 -23.90 17.21
N VAL A 120 8.50 -23.73 17.36
CA VAL A 120 7.63 -24.59 18.20
C VAL A 120 8.10 -24.65 19.67
N ILE A 121 7.92 -23.54 20.38
CA ILE A 121 8.27 -23.40 21.80
C ILE A 121 6.99 -23.16 22.61
N THR A 122 6.79 -23.94 23.67
CA THR A 122 5.68 -23.79 24.60
C THR A 122 6.22 -23.37 25.96
N ILE A 123 5.65 -22.32 26.54
CA ILE A 123 5.99 -21.86 27.89
C ILE A 123 4.71 -21.80 28.70
N SER A 124 4.60 -22.56 29.78
CA SER A 124 3.39 -22.64 30.61
C SER A 124 3.74 -22.64 32.10
N ASN A 125 2.83 -22.12 32.93
CA ASN A 125 2.93 -22.14 34.39
C ASN A 125 4.27 -21.63 35.01
N CYS A 126 5.04 -20.81 34.28
CA CYS A 126 6.29 -20.24 34.77
C CYS A 126 6.04 -18.97 35.59
N HIS A 127 6.88 -18.72 36.60
CA HIS A 127 6.83 -17.54 37.46
C HIS A 127 8.04 -16.63 37.19
N MET A 128 7.81 -15.50 36.51
CA MET A 128 8.87 -14.59 36.06
C MET A 128 8.71 -13.23 36.72
N VAL A 129 9.70 -12.80 37.52
CA VAL A 129 9.59 -11.58 38.33
C VAL A 129 10.89 -10.79 38.38
N LYS A 130 10.79 -9.48 38.67
CA LYS A 130 11.92 -8.57 38.90
C LYS A 130 12.93 -8.48 37.74
N HIS A 131 12.42 -8.38 36.51
CA HIS A 131 13.24 -8.15 35.31
C HIS A 131 12.48 -7.29 34.30
N ASN A 132 13.18 -6.38 33.60
CA ASN A 132 12.56 -5.45 32.65
C ASN A 132 12.52 -6.01 31.22
N GLU A 133 13.37 -7.00 30.92
CA GLU A 133 13.41 -7.74 29.67
C GLU A 133 13.09 -9.20 29.95
N VAL A 134 11.79 -9.55 29.87
CA VAL A 134 11.28 -10.88 30.26
C VAL A 134 11.33 -11.86 29.10
N PHE A 135 11.07 -11.39 27.88
CA PHE A 135 11.13 -12.21 26.68
C PHE A 135 11.77 -11.44 25.55
N LEU A 136 12.69 -12.10 24.84
CA LEU A 136 13.18 -11.63 23.57
C LEU A 136 12.96 -12.71 22.50
N PHE A 137 12.33 -12.30 21.39
CA PHE A 137 12.02 -13.17 20.26
C PHE A 137 12.69 -12.64 19.01
N GLY A 138 13.55 -13.45 18.40
CA GLY A 138 14.05 -13.21 17.05
C GLY A 138 15.23 -12.23 16.94
N ALA A 139 16.03 -12.01 17.99
CA ALA A 139 17.33 -11.35 17.82
C ALA A 139 18.33 -12.34 17.20
N GLY A 140 18.95 -11.97 16.08
CA GLY A 140 19.93 -12.83 15.40
C GLY A 140 20.11 -12.42 13.94
N ARG A 141 21.32 -12.59 13.40
CA ARG A 141 21.73 -12.08 12.07
C ARG A 141 21.17 -12.86 10.87
N THR A 142 20.12 -13.67 11.04
CA THR A 142 19.48 -14.39 9.94
C THR A 142 17.95 -14.21 9.96
N LYS A 143 17.38 -14.16 8.75
CA LYS A 143 16.02 -13.69 8.34
C LYS A 143 14.88 -13.80 9.36
N PRO A 144 13.89 -12.87 9.33
CA PRO A 144 12.73 -12.92 10.22
C PRO A 144 11.90 -14.18 9.96
N TYR A 145 11.77 -15.04 10.97
CA TYR A 145 10.82 -16.15 11.00
C TYR A 145 9.91 -16.00 12.22
N VAL A 146 8.60 -16.13 12.01
CA VAL A 146 7.57 -15.97 13.04
C VAL A 146 7.40 -17.29 13.79
N PRO A 147 7.63 -17.38 15.11
CA PRO A 147 7.37 -18.60 15.85
C PRO A 147 5.85 -18.87 15.90
N LYS A 148 5.42 -20.09 15.54
CA LYS A 148 4.07 -20.57 15.86
C LYS A 148 4.03 -21.00 17.32
N ILE A 149 3.36 -20.23 18.17
CA ILE A 149 2.99 -20.64 19.52
C ILE A 149 1.67 -21.40 19.40
N GLY A 150 1.69 -22.71 19.68
CA GLY A 150 0.51 -23.57 19.58
C GLY A 150 -0.29 -23.63 20.89
N LEU A 151 -1.60 -23.43 20.80
CA LEU A 151 -2.56 -23.85 21.81
C LEU A 151 -2.79 -25.37 21.71
N CYS A 152 -2.73 -26.07 22.85
CA CYS A 152 -3.11 -27.48 22.94
C CYS A 152 -4.65 -27.61 22.92
N LYS A 153 -5.19 -28.36 21.94
CA LYS A 153 -6.61 -28.77 21.93
C LYS A 153 -6.83 -29.85 23.00
N SER A 154 -7.59 -29.55 24.05
CA SER A 154 -8.18 -30.58 24.93
C SER A 154 -9.63 -30.84 24.52
N HIS A 155 -10.05 -32.10 24.58
CA HIS A 155 -11.38 -32.60 24.16
C HIS A 155 -12.53 -32.25 25.13
N CYS A 156 -12.38 -31.18 25.93
CA CYS A 156 -13.32 -30.83 26.99
C CYS A 156 -14.08 -29.53 26.70
N ILE A 157 -14.62 -29.42 25.48
CA ILE A 157 -15.56 -28.37 25.08
C ILE A 157 -16.71 -29.04 24.34
N GLN A 158 -17.59 -29.73 25.08
CA GLN A 158 -18.90 -30.12 24.55
C GLN A 158 -20.08 -29.73 25.45
N SER A 159 -19.88 -29.10 26.61
CA SER A 159 -20.98 -28.78 27.53
C SER A 159 -21.17 -27.30 27.89
N LEU A 160 -20.34 -26.37 27.41
CA LEU A 160 -20.58 -24.91 27.56
C LEU A 160 -21.16 -24.26 26.28
N TRP A 161 -21.93 -25.05 25.52
CA TRP A 161 -22.50 -24.66 24.23
C TRP A 161 -24.01 -24.91 24.17
N LYS A 162 -24.74 -24.33 25.13
CA LYS A 162 -26.18 -24.07 24.97
C LYS A 162 -26.42 -22.60 25.26
N GLY A 163 -26.37 -21.79 24.21
CA GLY A 163 -26.80 -20.39 24.26
C GLY A 163 -26.11 -19.44 23.27
N ILE A 164 -24.97 -19.79 22.69
CA ILE A 164 -24.24 -18.94 21.72
C ILE A 164 -23.71 -19.84 20.59
N SER A 165 -23.84 -19.41 19.32
CA SER A 165 -23.41 -20.13 18.10
C SER A 165 -21.94 -19.81 17.77
N PRO A 166 -21.14 -20.65 17.07
CA PRO A 166 -19.71 -20.38 16.75
C PRO A 166 -19.51 -19.29 15.71
N LYS A 167 -20.56 -18.49 15.47
CA LYS A 167 -20.63 -17.44 14.46
C LYS A 167 -20.42 -16.04 15.04
N ASP A 168 -20.29 -15.89 16.36
CA ASP A 168 -20.35 -14.57 17.01
C ASP A 168 -19.02 -14.09 17.63
N VAL A 169 -17.88 -14.75 17.36
CA VAL A 169 -16.55 -14.24 17.76
C VAL A 169 -15.55 -14.41 16.62
N GLU A 170 -15.50 -13.42 15.72
CA GLU A 170 -14.38 -13.23 14.78
C GLU A 170 -13.37 -12.25 15.37
N MET A 171 -12.11 -12.68 15.48
CA MET A 171 -10.99 -11.79 15.77
C MET A 171 -10.51 -11.10 14.49
N PRO A 172 -10.32 -9.77 14.47
CA PRO A 172 -9.80 -9.07 13.30
C PRO A 172 -8.35 -9.45 13.00
N MET A 173 -8.06 -9.85 11.76
CA MET A 173 -6.70 -9.90 11.23
C MET A 173 -6.23 -8.47 10.97
N GLY A 174 -5.13 -8.08 11.60
CA GLY A 174 -4.55 -6.74 11.51
C GLY A 174 -3.78 -6.26 12.75
N ILE A 175 -3.47 -7.15 13.70
CA ILE A 175 -2.69 -6.83 14.89
C ILE A 175 -1.29 -7.41 14.71
N ASN A 176 -0.26 -6.55 14.59
CA ASN A 176 1.14 -6.97 14.45
C ASN A 176 1.82 -7.35 15.79
N SER A 177 1.04 -7.51 16.86
CA SER A 177 1.38 -8.28 18.07
C SER A 177 0.18 -8.26 19.02
N SER A 178 -0.43 -9.41 19.27
CA SER A 178 -1.36 -9.59 20.37
C SER A 178 -0.68 -10.44 21.42
N ILE A 179 -0.36 -9.83 22.56
CA ILE A 179 0.16 -10.55 23.72
C ILE A 179 -1.04 -11.13 24.46
N TRP A 180 -1.06 -12.45 24.61
CA TRP A 180 -2.05 -13.17 25.41
C TRP A 180 -1.45 -13.43 26.78
N LEU A 181 -1.84 -12.60 27.76
CA LEU A 181 -1.43 -12.79 29.15
C LEU A 181 -2.61 -13.36 29.93
N THR A 182 -2.42 -14.56 30.47
CA THR A 182 -3.33 -15.14 31.44
C THR A 182 -2.82 -14.75 32.82
N MET A 183 -3.56 -13.91 33.54
CA MET A 183 -3.20 -13.54 34.91
C MET A 183 -4.13 -14.26 35.89
N THR A 184 -3.52 -14.95 36.85
CA THR A 184 -4.23 -15.54 37.99
C THR A 184 -4.12 -14.58 39.17
N THR A 185 -5.25 -14.11 39.66
CA THR A 185 -5.28 -13.25 40.86
C THR A 185 -5.06 -14.10 42.12
N ARG A 186 -4.64 -13.47 43.23
CA ARG A 186 -4.44 -14.14 44.53
C ARG A 186 -5.67 -14.89 45.06
N THR A 187 -6.86 -14.64 44.50
CA THR A 187 -8.12 -15.31 44.86
C THR A 187 -8.51 -16.44 43.89
N GLY A 188 -7.62 -16.87 42.99
CA GLY A 188 -7.83 -18.04 42.13
C GLY A 188 -8.68 -17.80 40.87
N LYS A 189 -9.13 -16.56 40.62
CA LYS A 189 -9.84 -16.20 39.37
C LYS A 189 -8.84 -15.85 38.27
N ARG A 190 -9.05 -16.42 37.08
CA ARG A 190 -8.25 -16.17 35.87
C ARG A 190 -8.87 -15.05 35.04
N MET A 191 -8.05 -14.05 34.71
CA MET A 191 -8.42 -12.97 33.80
C MET A 191 -7.55 -13.03 32.54
N LEU A 192 -8.18 -12.75 31.40
CA LEU A 192 -7.50 -12.64 30.11
C LEU A 192 -7.21 -11.16 29.83
N LEU A 193 -5.94 -10.81 29.72
CA LEU A 193 -5.50 -9.47 29.34
C LEU A 193 -5.05 -9.50 27.88
N VAL A 194 -5.69 -8.67 27.04
CA VAL A 194 -5.29 -8.46 25.65
C VAL A 194 -4.71 -7.05 25.54
N ALA A 195 -3.39 -6.96 25.39
CA ALA A 195 -2.70 -5.70 25.13
C ALA A 195 -2.37 -5.60 23.64
N VAL A 196 -2.75 -4.47 23.03
CA VAL A 196 -2.40 -4.11 21.65
C VAL A 196 -1.50 -2.88 21.72
N THR A 197 -0.26 -2.98 21.23
CA THR A 197 0.68 -1.85 21.19
C THR A 197 0.83 -1.33 19.76
N HIS A 198 0.83 -0.01 19.60
CA HIS A 198 1.30 0.69 18.41
C HIS A 198 2.65 1.32 18.75
N ARG A 199 3.64 1.22 17.85
CA ARG A 199 4.97 1.82 18.06
C ARG A 199 4.92 3.27 17.56
N GLU A 200 4.87 4.23 18.46
CA GLU A 200 5.23 5.63 18.17
C GLU A 200 6.72 5.84 18.50
N ASN A 201 7.44 6.59 17.68
CA ASN A 201 8.75 7.14 18.02
C ASN A 201 8.61 8.68 18.07
N PRO A 202 9.04 9.36 19.15
CA PRO A 202 8.68 10.75 19.41
C PRO A 202 9.72 11.73 18.86
N GLN A 203 9.25 12.85 18.31
CA GLN A 203 9.94 14.15 18.36
C GLN A 203 8.91 15.27 18.07
N SER A 204 8.53 16.03 19.10
CA SER A 204 7.72 17.26 19.07
C SER A 204 8.65 18.47 19.42
N PRO A 205 8.26 19.78 19.42
CA PRO A 205 6.95 20.38 19.79
C PRO A 205 6.44 21.42 18.75
N TRP A 206 5.17 21.86 18.70
CA TRP A 206 4.44 22.68 19.68
C TRP A 206 2.92 22.72 19.38
N ASP A 207 2.14 22.79 20.46
CA ASP A 207 0.69 22.95 20.56
C ASP A 207 0.17 24.35 20.15
N SER A 208 -1.11 24.43 19.73
CA SER A 208 -2.12 25.32 20.37
C SER A 208 -3.53 25.20 19.75
N GLY A 209 -4.52 25.03 20.63
CA GLY A 209 -5.92 25.48 20.52
C GLY A 209 -6.95 24.53 19.90
N SER A 210 -8.18 24.30 20.38
CA SER A 210 -8.89 24.35 21.67
C SER A 210 -10.38 24.05 21.37
N TRP A 211 -11.00 23.22 22.20
CA TRP A 211 -12.35 22.63 22.26
C TRP A 211 -13.62 23.47 22.01
N LYS A 212 -14.70 22.78 21.55
CA LYS A 212 -16.11 22.70 22.05
C LYS A 212 -17.08 22.29 20.90
N SER A 213 -18.19 21.55 21.04
CA SER A 213 -18.93 20.93 22.16
C SER A 213 -19.93 19.88 21.61
N GLU A 214 -20.33 18.94 22.46
CA GLU A 214 -21.49 18.03 22.32
C GLU A 214 -22.84 18.77 22.25
N ASN A 215 -23.81 18.20 21.52
CA ASN A 215 -25.21 18.00 21.91
C ASN A 215 -26.01 17.46 20.71
N ASP A 216 -26.44 16.20 20.76
CA ASP A 216 -27.85 15.84 20.96
C ASP A 216 -28.13 14.38 20.61
N LEU A 217 -28.82 13.75 21.56
CA LEU A 217 -29.27 12.38 21.60
C LEU A 217 -30.77 12.37 21.24
N LEU A 218 -31.19 11.28 20.57
CA LEU A 218 -32.56 10.75 20.43
C LEU A 218 -33.43 11.33 19.28
N LEU A 219 -33.70 10.50 18.27
CA LEU A 219 -34.99 9.78 18.14
C LEU A 219 -35.09 8.97 16.84
N ASN A 220 -35.79 7.84 16.99
CA ASN A 220 -36.42 6.98 15.98
C ASN A 220 -35.58 5.84 15.41
N GLY A 221 -35.87 4.66 15.99
CA GLY A 221 -35.43 3.37 15.53
C GLY A 221 -36.04 2.98 14.18
N ALA A 222 -35.16 2.45 13.33
CA ALA A 222 -35.49 1.48 12.32
C ALA A 222 -34.38 0.44 12.34
N THR A 223 -34.68 -0.74 12.89
CA THR A 223 -33.80 -1.91 12.83
C THR A 223 -33.71 -2.39 11.38
N PHE A 224 -32.65 -2.01 10.67
CA PHE A 224 -32.23 -2.71 9.45
C PHE A 224 -31.31 -3.88 9.86
N THR A 225 -31.89 -5.05 10.08
CA THR A 225 -31.12 -6.29 10.18
C THR A 225 -30.72 -6.74 8.77
N ALA A 226 -29.55 -6.31 8.29
CA ALA A 226 -28.90 -6.95 7.17
C ALA A 226 -28.30 -8.28 7.65
N SER A 227 -28.97 -9.39 7.36
CA SER A 227 -28.45 -10.73 7.61
C SER A 227 -27.19 -10.98 6.77
N ARG A 228 -26.00 -10.84 7.37
CA ARG A 228 -24.76 -11.36 6.78
C ARG A 228 -24.72 -12.87 7.03
N GLY A 229 -24.98 -13.66 5.99
CA GLY A 229 -24.76 -15.10 6.03
C GLY A 229 -23.26 -15.43 6.16
N PRO A 230 -22.88 -16.58 6.76
CA PRO A 230 -21.48 -16.99 6.85
C PRO A 230 -20.89 -17.23 5.46
N ILE A 231 -19.72 -16.64 5.17
CA ILE A 231 -18.97 -16.91 3.94
C ILE A 231 -18.44 -18.35 4.01
N SER A 232 -18.64 -19.14 2.96
CA SER A 232 -18.17 -20.53 2.96
C SER A 232 -16.64 -20.60 2.86
N THR A 233 -16.02 -21.52 3.58
CA THR A 233 -14.57 -21.79 3.51
C THR A 233 -14.11 -22.19 2.11
N ASN A 234 -15.01 -22.75 1.29
CA ASN A 234 -14.74 -23.08 -0.10
C ASN A 234 -14.65 -21.84 -0.99
N MET A 235 -15.52 -20.84 -0.79
CA MET A 235 -15.45 -19.57 -1.54
C MET A 235 -14.14 -18.82 -1.26
N ILE A 236 -13.64 -18.84 -0.02
CA ILE A 236 -12.36 -18.23 0.34
C ILE A 236 -11.21 -18.93 -0.41
N LYS A 237 -11.15 -20.26 -0.37
CA LYS A 237 -10.12 -21.04 -1.07
C LYS A 237 -10.16 -20.84 -2.59
N GLU A 238 -11.35 -20.77 -3.17
CA GLU A 238 -11.52 -20.57 -4.60
C GLU A 238 -11.08 -19.18 -5.04
N SER A 239 -11.44 -18.15 -4.26
CA SER A 239 -10.95 -16.78 -4.45
C SER A 239 -9.43 -16.68 -4.29
N GLU A 240 -8.85 -17.33 -3.28
CA GLU A 240 -7.39 -17.39 -3.09
C GLU A 240 -6.68 -18.04 -4.29
N ARG A 241 -7.22 -19.16 -4.80
CA ARG A 241 -6.69 -19.82 -5.99
C ARG A 241 -6.74 -18.89 -7.20
N TYR A 242 -7.89 -18.26 -7.46
CA TYR A 242 -8.06 -17.32 -8.56
C TYR A 242 -7.04 -16.17 -8.51
N TRP A 243 -6.87 -15.54 -7.35
CA TRP A 243 -5.93 -14.43 -7.20
C TRP A 243 -4.47 -14.87 -7.32
N ASN A 244 -4.12 -16.06 -6.83
CA ASN A 244 -2.79 -16.62 -7.00
C ASN A 244 -2.46 -16.92 -8.47
N GLU A 245 -3.37 -17.56 -9.21
CA GLU A 245 -3.19 -17.83 -10.64
C GLU A 245 -3.06 -16.52 -11.44
N ARG A 246 -3.91 -15.53 -11.16
CA ARG A 246 -3.85 -14.21 -11.80
C ARG A 246 -2.52 -13.50 -11.51
N ARG A 247 -2.04 -13.54 -10.27
CA ARG A 247 -0.76 -12.96 -9.84
C ARG A 247 0.43 -13.64 -10.52
N GLU A 248 0.45 -14.97 -10.57
CA GLU A 248 1.53 -15.72 -11.23
C GLU A 248 1.59 -15.43 -12.73
N LYS A 249 0.44 -15.36 -13.40
CA LYS A 249 0.36 -14.98 -14.81
C LYS A 249 0.89 -13.56 -15.03
N ALA A 250 0.43 -12.60 -14.21
CA ALA A 250 0.84 -11.21 -14.31
C ALA A 250 2.35 -11.05 -14.06
N MET A 251 2.92 -11.74 -13.05
CA MET A 251 4.35 -11.70 -12.77
C MET A 251 5.21 -12.15 -13.96
N LYS A 252 4.79 -13.20 -14.67
CA LYS A 252 5.46 -13.66 -15.90
C LYS A 252 5.43 -12.58 -16.98
N HIS A 253 4.27 -11.98 -17.22
CA HIS A 253 4.12 -10.95 -18.25
C HIS A 253 4.83 -9.64 -17.89
N ASN A 254 4.86 -9.24 -16.61
CA ASN A 254 5.59 -8.06 -16.15
C ASN A 254 7.09 -8.20 -16.45
N THR A 255 7.65 -9.39 -16.26
CA THR A 255 9.05 -9.67 -16.59
C THR A 255 9.33 -9.52 -18.09
N VAL A 256 8.37 -9.91 -18.95
CA VAL A 256 8.47 -9.73 -20.41
C VAL A 256 8.31 -8.26 -20.83
N ALA A 257 7.49 -7.49 -20.10
CA ALA A 257 7.27 -6.08 -20.37
C ALA A 257 8.47 -5.20 -19.99
N TYR A 258 9.35 -5.68 -19.11
CA TYR A 258 10.57 -4.98 -18.70
C TYR A 258 11.48 -4.67 -19.90
N ARG A 259 11.99 -3.44 -19.95
CA ARG A 259 12.92 -2.97 -20.98
C ARG A 259 14.35 -2.97 -20.43
N PRO A 260 15.23 -3.89 -20.86
CA PRO A 260 16.59 -3.98 -20.34
C PRO A 260 17.46 -2.77 -20.70
N ASP A 261 17.15 -2.12 -21.83
CA ASP A 261 17.71 -0.82 -22.22
C ASP A 261 16.66 0.28 -21.99
N PRO A 262 16.59 0.85 -20.77
CA PRO A 262 15.64 1.91 -20.46
C PRO A 262 15.93 3.20 -21.24
N PHE A 263 17.17 3.42 -21.68
CA PHE A 263 17.58 4.68 -22.32
C PHE A 263 17.10 4.80 -23.75
N ASN A 264 16.96 3.69 -24.48
CA ASN A 264 16.25 3.68 -25.76
C ASN A 264 14.83 4.28 -25.61
N VAL A 265 14.14 3.96 -24.50
CA VAL A 265 12.79 4.47 -24.20
C VAL A 265 12.82 5.96 -23.86
N THR A 266 13.72 6.40 -22.97
CA THR A 266 13.85 7.81 -22.58
C THR A 266 14.29 8.69 -23.75
N ASN A 267 15.23 8.21 -24.57
CA ASN A 267 15.71 8.92 -25.76
C ASN A 267 14.63 9.03 -26.84
N HIS A 268 13.77 8.02 -27.00
CA HIS A 268 12.66 8.08 -27.95
C HIS A 268 11.66 9.21 -27.61
N ILE A 269 11.26 9.38 -26.34
CA ILE A 269 10.37 10.48 -25.95
C ILE A 269 11.05 11.86 -26.11
N ASN A 270 12.33 11.96 -25.76
CA ASN A 270 13.12 13.18 -25.96
C ASN A 270 13.23 13.56 -27.45
N SER A 271 13.48 12.58 -28.32
CA SER A 271 13.53 12.76 -29.77
C SER A 271 12.20 13.28 -30.33
N ARG A 272 11.07 12.73 -29.87
CA ARG A 272 9.73 13.17 -30.29
C ARG A 272 9.44 14.60 -29.88
N ALA A 273 9.82 14.99 -28.66
CA ALA A 273 9.64 16.35 -28.18
C ALA A 273 10.46 17.37 -28.98
N ARG A 274 11.72 17.05 -29.30
CA ARG A 274 12.59 17.93 -30.13
C ARG A 274 12.07 18.09 -31.55
N LYS A 275 11.70 16.99 -32.22
CA LYS A 275 11.13 17.01 -33.57
C LYS A 275 9.89 17.90 -33.67
N LEU A 276 9.06 17.91 -32.63
CA LEU A 276 7.89 18.77 -32.58
C LEU A 276 8.26 20.26 -32.62
N LEU A 277 9.33 20.67 -31.94
CA LEU A 277 9.80 22.04 -31.91
C LEU A 277 10.55 22.47 -33.16
N GLU A 278 11.35 21.59 -33.74
CA GLU A 278 11.99 21.86 -35.03
C GLU A 278 10.95 22.16 -36.12
N ASN A 279 9.82 21.42 -36.09
CA ASN A 279 8.72 21.60 -37.04
C ASN A 279 7.79 22.79 -36.72
N SER A 280 7.82 23.33 -35.50
CA SER A 280 7.02 24.52 -35.16
C SER A 280 7.85 25.78 -35.34
N THR A 281 7.55 26.55 -36.40
CA THR A 281 8.20 27.86 -36.60
C THR A 281 8.02 28.72 -35.34
N ARG A 282 9.12 29.30 -34.82
CA ARG A 282 9.12 30.13 -33.59
C ARG A 282 8.01 31.21 -33.56
N ARG A 283 7.50 31.64 -34.73
CA ARG A 283 6.38 32.58 -34.90
C ARG A 283 5.02 32.05 -34.40
N ILE A 284 4.78 30.73 -34.35
CA ILE A 284 3.50 30.14 -33.89
C ILE A 284 3.41 30.12 -32.35
N LEU A 285 4.55 29.92 -31.67
CA LEU A 285 4.61 29.86 -30.20
C LEU A 285 4.37 31.22 -29.52
N ALA A 286 4.70 32.33 -30.20
CA ALA A 286 4.59 33.71 -29.72
C ALA A 286 3.20 34.34 -29.87
N LYS A 287 2.28 33.74 -30.63
CA LYS A 287 0.90 34.24 -30.74
C LYS A 287 0.10 33.86 -29.50
N LYS A 288 -0.65 34.84 -28.95
CA LYS A 288 -1.67 34.59 -27.91
C LYS A 288 -2.61 33.49 -28.42
N TYR A 289 -2.89 32.50 -27.58
CA TYR A 289 -3.79 31.41 -27.92
C TYR A 289 -5.19 31.95 -28.22
N MET A 290 -5.65 31.80 -29.46
CA MET A 290 -6.90 32.36 -29.99
C MET A 290 -7.80 31.31 -30.66
N GLY A 291 -7.41 30.03 -30.69
CA GLY A 291 -8.10 28.93 -31.38
C GLY A 291 -8.59 27.81 -30.44
N PRO A 292 -9.23 26.75 -30.98
CA PRO A 292 -9.80 25.65 -30.19
C PRO A 292 -8.76 24.64 -29.65
N CYS A 293 -7.60 24.51 -30.32
CA CYS A 293 -6.50 23.62 -29.91
C CYS A 293 -5.12 24.26 -30.10
N ARG A 294 -4.16 23.91 -29.22
CA ARG A 294 -2.72 24.16 -29.38
C ARG A 294 -1.92 22.93 -28.96
N ILE A 295 -1.07 22.45 -29.86
CA ILE A 295 -0.12 21.37 -29.59
C ILE A 295 1.02 21.93 -28.73
N THR A 296 1.28 21.31 -27.58
CA THR A 296 2.34 21.73 -26.66
C THR A 296 3.36 20.64 -26.35
N ASN A 297 3.04 19.37 -26.57
CA ASN A 297 3.91 18.24 -26.32
C ASN A 297 3.63 17.09 -27.32
N PRO A 298 4.53 16.11 -27.47
CA PRO A 298 4.41 15.07 -28.51
C PRO A 298 3.29 14.04 -28.28
N ILE A 299 2.79 13.87 -27.05
CA ILE A 299 1.65 12.97 -26.78
C ILE A 299 0.38 13.62 -27.32
N ASP A 300 0.14 14.88 -26.98
CA ASP A 300 -1.01 15.65 -27.48
C ASP A 300 -0.94 15.84 -29.00
N ALA A 301 0.26 16.06 -29.54
CA ALA A 301 0.48 16.22 -30.99
C ALA A 301 -0.07 15.06 -31.82
N CYS A 302 -0.12 13.86 -31.23
CA CYS A 302 -0.56 12.66 -31.93
C CYS A 302 -2.08 12.64 -32.21
N TRP A 303 -2.91 13.28 -31.37
CA TRP A 303 -4.37 13.14 -31.45
C TRP A 303 -5.17 14.43 -31.23
N ARG A 304 -4.70 15.36 -30.38
CA ARG A 304 -5.53 16.39 -29.75
C ARG A 304 -6.11 17.40 -30.74
N CYS A 305 -5.27 18.05 -31.53
CA CYS A 305 -5.71 19.06 -32.51
C CYS A 305 -6.42 18.50 -33.75
N ARG A 306 -6.83 17.24 -33.75
CA ARG A 306 -7.60 16.67 -34.86
C ARG A 306 -9.08 16.84 -34.61
N ALA A 307 -9.80 17.38 -35.58
CA ALA A 307 -11.25 17.56 -35.48
C ALA A 307 -12.02 16.23 -35.50
N ASP A 308 -11.41 15.14 -35.95
CA ASP A 308 -12.00 13.80 -36.06
C ASP A 308 -11.71 12.90 -34.85
N TRP A 309 -11.27 13.47 -33.72
CA TRP A 309 -10.95 12.70 -32.52
C TRP A 309 -12.15 11.90 -31.98
N ASP A 310 -13.37 12.35 -32.21
CA ASP A 310 -14.60 11.70 -31.75
C ASP A 310 -14.94 10.46 -32.59
N VAL A 311 -14.65 10.49 -33.89
CA VAL A 311 -14.85 9.34 -34.80
C VAL A 311 -13.64 8.40 -34.85
N ASP A 312 -12.42 8.91 -34.64
CA ASP A 312 -11.18 8.14 -34.50
C ASP A 312 -10.69 8.14 -33.04
N ARG A 313 -11.62 7.89 -32.11
CA ARG A 313 -11.38 7.96 -30.66
C ARG A 313 -10.21 7.07 -30.24
N LYS A 314 -10.14 5.88 -30.79
CA LYS A 314 -9.16 4.84 -30.43
C LYS A 314 -7.73 5.18 -30.83
N ARG A 315 -7.50 6.19 -31.69
CA ARG A 315 -6.17 6.70 -32.02
C ARG A 315 -5.31 7.02 -30.81
N LEU A 316 -5.93 7.49 -29.71
CA LEU A 316 -5.25 7.80 -28.46
C LEU A 316 -4.34 6.65 -27.97
N ALA A 317 -4.75 5.39 -28.18
CA ALA A 317 -3.96 4.22 -27.80
C ALA A 317 -2.59 4.11 -28.50
N LYS A 318 -2.41 4.82 -29.63
CA LYS A 318 -1.14 4.85 -30.38
C LYS A 318 -0.24 6.02 -29.97
N CYS A 319 -0.69 6.87 -29.05
CA CYS A 319 -0.04 8.13 -28.70
C CYS A 319 0.80 8.06 -27.42
N ALA A 320 0.69 6.98 -26.63
CA ALA A 320 1.52 6.78 -25.46
C ALA A 320 3.02 6.75 -25.84
N LEU A 321 3.82 7.49 -25.07
CA LEU A 321 5.28 7.49 -25.12
C LEU A 321 5.83 7.01 -23.77
N GLY A 322 7.16 6.97 -23.61
CA GLY A 322 7.77 6.46 -22.38
C GLY A 322 7.60 4.95 -22.21
N PHE A 323 7.71 4.46 -20.98
CA PHE A 323 7.62 3.02 -20.68
C PHE A 323 6.22 2.42 -20.93
N GLY A 324 5.17 3.24 -20.92
CA GLY A 324 3.80 2.85 -21.28
C GLY A 324 3.55 2.85 -22.80
N LYS A 325 4.56 3.13 -23.62
CA LYS A 325 4.45 3.00 -25.08
C LYS A 325 4.08 1.56 -25.44
N GLY A 326 3.03 1.42 -26.25
CA GLY A 326 2.49 0.13 -26.65
C GLY A 326 1.26 -0.31 -25.87
N THR A 327 0.87 0.42 -24.82
CA THR A 327 -0.43 0.22 -24.16
C THR A 327 -1.57 0.50 -25.13
N ILE A 328 -2.30 -0.56 -25.50
CA ILE A 328 -3.42 -0.46 -26.44
C ILE A 328 -4.79 -0.28 -25.78
N GLY A 329 -4.89 -0.48 -24.47
CA GLY A 329 -6.16 -0.39 -23.75
C GLY A 329 -7.22 -1.32 -24.35
N GLY A 330 -8.43 -0.80 -24.52
CA GLY A 330 -9.54 -1.47 -25.18
C GLY A 330 -9.63 -1.23 -26.69
N MET A 331 -8.55 -0.83 -27.38
CA MET A 331 -8.57 -0.46 -28.81
C MET A 331 -9.19 -1.54 -29.72
N MET A 332 -8.92 -2.81 -29.44
CA MET A 332 -9.43 -3.96 -30.20
C MET A 332 -10.90 -4.29 -29.90
N GLY A 333 -11.50 -3.60 -28.94
CA GLY A 333 -12.85 -3.83 -28.44
C GLY A 333 -13.90 -2.98 -29.13
N ARG A 334 -15.17 -3.25 -28.87
CA ARG A 334 -16.25 -2.30 -29.20
C ARG A 334 -16.28 -1.14 -28.19
N GLU A 335 -17.01 -0.09 -28.54
CA GLU A 335 -17.33 0.95 -27.58
C GLU A 335 -18.40 0.49 -26.59
N TYR A 336 -18.24 0.87 -25.33
CA TYR A 336 -19.22 0.68 -24.27
C TYR A 336 -19.60 2.03 -23.71
N VAL A 337 -20.89 2.39 -23.76
CA VAL A 337 -21.37 3.68 -23.27
C VAL A 337 -21.89 3.53 -21.84
N VAL A 338 -21.28 4.25 -20.90
CA VAL A 338 -21.80 4.41 -19.54
C VAL A 338 -22.95 5.41 -19.58
N THR A 339 -24.13 4.94 -19.16
CA THR A 339 -25.39 5.70 -19.11
C THR A 339 -25.94 5.84 -17.69
N ASP A 340 -25.38 5.08 -16.74
CA ASP A 340 -25.84 5.01 -15.37
C ASP A 340 -24.64 5.22 -14.43
N SER A 341 -24.70 6.28 -13.61
CA SER A 341 -23.64 6.64 -12.67
C SER A 341 -23.73 5.91 -11.33
N SER A 342 -24.72 5.04 -11.14
CA SER A 342 -24.92 4.29 -9.91
C SER A 342 -23.90 3.16 -9.73
N ASP A 343 -23.68 2.78 -8.48
CA ASP A 343 -22.75 1.71 -8.09
C ASP A 343 -23.36 0.90 -6.92
N ASN A 344 -24.59 0.44 -7.09
CA ASN A 344 -25.41 -0.04 -5.95
C ASN A 344 -25.25 -1.54 -5.66
N ASP A 345 -24.78 -2.33 -6.63
CA ASP A 345 -24.59 -3.78 -6.48
C ASP A 345 -23.14 -4.15 -6.83
N MET A 346 -22.38 -4.58 -5.82
CA MET A 346 -20.97 -4.95 -5.96
C MET A 346 -20.79 -6.34 -6.59
N VAL A 347 -21.82 -7.18 -6.54
CA VAL A 347 -21.77 -8.56 -7.02
C VAL A 347 -22.46 -8.69 -8.37
N ASN A 348 -23.52 -7.94 -8.67
CA ASN A 348 -24.22 -7.99 -9.96
C ASN A 348 -24.38 -6.58 -10.53
N PRO A 349 -23.28 -5.94 -10.97
CA PRO A 349 -23.35 -4.57 -11.48
C PRO A 349 -24.23 -4.51 -12.73
N LYS A 350 -25.12 -3.52 -12.77
CA LYS A 350 -26.10 -3.33 -13.85
C LYS A 350 -25.42 -2.92 -15.17
N PRO A 351 -25.78 -3.49 -16.33
CA PRO A 351 -25.38 -2.98 -17.63
C PRO A 351 -25.68 -1.48 -17.78
N GLY A 352 -24.78 -0.75 -18.45
CA GLY A 352 -24.79 0.72 -18.52
C GLY A 352 -24.02 1.42 -17.39
N THR A 353 -23.62 0.71 -16.32
CA THR A 353 -22.74 1.27 -15.27
C THR A 353 -21.27 1.11 -15.61
N LEU A 354 -20.42 1.92 -14.98
CA LEU A 354 -18.95 1.82 -15.09
C LEU A 354 -18.44 0.49 -14.51
N ARG A 355 -18.95 0.04 -13.35
CA ARG A 355 -18.54 -1.25 -12.74
C ARG A 355 -18.81 -2.42 -13.66
N HIS A 356 -19.98 -2.45 -14.30
CA HIS A 356 -20.27 -3.50 -15.27
C HIS A 356 -19.29 -3.44 -16.46
N ALA A 357 -18.98 -2.26 -16.97
CA ALA A 357 -18.10 -2.09 -18.12
C ALA A 357 -16.68 -2.65 -17.90
N VAL A 358 -16.09 -2.35 -16.75
CA VAL A 358 -14.66 -2.62 -16.51
C VAL A 358 -14.34 -4.10 -16.23
N ILE A 359 -15.34 -4.89 -15.84
CA ILE A 359 -15.16 -6.32 -15.52
C ILE A 359 -15.36 -7.25 -16.72
N GLN A 360 -15.82 -6.73 -17.86
CA GLN A 360 -16.10 -7.55 -19.04
C GLN A 360 -14.84 -8.24 -19.56
N ASN A 361 -15.00 -9.45 -20.11
CA ASN A 361 -13.86 -10.25 -20.58
C ASN A 361 -13.27 -9.69 -21.88
N GLU A 362 -14.10 -9.17 -22.78
CA GLU A 362 -13.63 -8.58 -24.02
C GLU A 362 -12.90 -7.24 -23.78
N PRO A 363 -11.99 -6.86 -24.69
CA PRO A 363 -11.48 -5.50 -24.70
C PRO A 363 -12.64 -4.50 -24.85
N LEU A 364 -12.62 -3.39 -24.12
CA LEU A 364 -13.66 -2.36 -24.23
C LEU A 364 -13.09 -0.95 -24.21
N TRP A 365 -13.58 -0.13 -25.14
CA TRP A 365 -13.38 1.31 -25.13
C TRP A 365 -14.57 1.98 -24.44
N ILE A 366 -14.42 2.28 -23.15
CA ILE A 366 -15.48 2.76 -22.27
C ILE A 366 -15.57 4.28 -22.40
N ILE A 367 -16.77 4.75 -22.77
CA ILE A 367 -17.11 6.15 -23.00
C ILE A 367 -18.31 6.52 -22.13
N PHE A 368 -18.65 7.81 -22.05
CA PHE A 368 -19.74 8.29 -21.21
C PHE A 368 -20.76 9.04 -22.07
N SER A 369 -22.04 8.77 -21.83
CA SER A 369 -23.14 9.40 -22.59
C SER A 369 -23.32 10.88 -22.26
N THR A 370 -23.08 11.25 -20.99
CA THR A 370 -23.25 12.62 -20.48
C THR A 370 -22.15 12.96 -19.49
N HIS A 371 -22.10 14.22 -19.07
CA HIS A 371 -21.39 14.59 -17.85
C HIS A 371 -21.99 13.82 -16.67
N MET A 372 -21.14 13.30 -15.78
CA MET A 372 -21.62 12.58 -14.60
C MET A 372 -20.62 12.58 -13.46
N THR A 373 -21.16 12.50 -12.25
CA THR A 373 -20.39 12.25 -11.02
C THR A 373 -20.71 10.84 -10.55
N ILE A 374 -19.69 10.00 -10.43
CA ILE A 374 -19.80 8.61 -10.01
C ILE A 374 -19.22 8.51 -8.60
N ARG A 375 -20.04 8.02 -7.66
CA ARG A 375 -19.59 7.61 -6.34
C ARG A 375 -19.44 6.10 -6.33
N LEU A 376 -18.20 5.62 -6.29
CA LEU A 376 -17.92 4.19 -6.16
C LEU A 376 -18.14 3.76 -4.70
N ASN A 377 -19.02 2.79 -4.46
CA ASN A 377 -19.34 2.35 -3.09
C ASN A 377 -18.24 1.45 -2.51
N GLN A 378 -17.52 0.72 -3.36
CA GLN A 378 -16.30 -0.02 -3.04
C GLN A 378 -15.29 0.15 -4.18
N GLU A 379 -14.05 -0.29 -3.97
CA GLU A 379 -13.00 -0.20 -4.99
C GLU A 379 -13.48 -0.72 -6.37
N LEU A 380 -13.13 0.02 -7.43
CA LEU A 380 -13.45 -0.37 -8.80
C LEU A 380 -12.31 -1.23 -9.35
N ILE A 381 -12.42 -2.54 -9.14
CA ILE A 381 -11.51 -3.54 -9.69
C ILE A 381 -11.90 -3.83 -11.15
N MET A 382 -10.91 -4.01 -12.03
CA MET A 382 -11.14 -4.19 -13.46
C MET A 382 -10.38 -5.38 -14.07
N ALA A 383 -10.87 -5.81 -15.23
CA ALA A 383 -10.19 -6.77 -16.11
C ALA A 383 -9.22 -6.07 -17.07
N SER A 384 -8.35 -6.85 -17.73
CA SER A 384 -7.39 -6.37 -18.73
C SER A 384 -8.06 -5.75 -19.97
N ASN A 385 -7.27 -5.04 -20.78
CA ASN A 385 -7.65 -4.50 -22.09
C ASN A 385 -8.83 -3.51 -22.01
N LYS A 386 -8.75 -2.54 -21.10
CA LYS A 386 -9.78 -1.52 -20.90
C LYS A 386 -9.23 -0.14 -21.20
N THR A 387 -10.04 0.67 -21.86
CA THR A 387 -9.84 2.12 -21.91
C THR A 387 -11.01 2.79 -21.22
N ILE A 388 -10.77 3.58 -20.19
CA ILE A 388 -11.76 4.53 -19.66
C ILE A 388 -11.38 5.89 -20.22
N ASP A 389 -12.20 6.43 -21.12
CA ASP A 389 -11.90 7.70 -21.77
C ASP A 389 -13.11 8.62 -21.64
N ALA A 390 -12.89 9.78 -21.02
CA ALA A 390 -13.92 10.77 -20.70
C ALA A 390 -14.02 11.90 -21.73
N ARG A 391 -13.25 11.92 -22.82
CA ARG A 391 -13.33 12.98 -23.84
C ARG A 391 -14.76 13.14 -24.38
N GLY A 392 -15.19 14.39 -24.52
CA GLY A 392 -16.57 14.76 -24.87
C GLY A 392 -17.48 14.94 -23.65
N THR A 393 -17.03 14.53 -22.47
CA THR A 393 -17.78 14.61 -21.22
C THR A 393 -16.93 15.09 -20.06
N TYR A 394 -17.55 15.57 -18.99
CA TYR A 394 -16.89 15.87 -17.74
C TYR A 394 -17.31 14.81 -16.72
N VAL A 395 -16.39 13.90 -16.41
CA VAL A 395 -16.63 12.75 -15.54
C VAL A 395 -15.81 12.89 -14.28
N VAL A 396 -16.49 12.81 -13.13
CA VAL A 396 -15.87 12.94 -11.81
C VAL A 396 -16.10 11.66 -11.02
N ILE A 397 -15.04 11.02 -10.54
CA ILE A 397 -15.11 9.96 -9.53
C ILE A 397 -14.86 10.59 -8.17
N GLU A 398 -15.84 10.49 -7.28
CA GLU A 398 -15.80 11.31 -6.06
C GLU A 398 -16.58 10.77 -4.87
N GLY A 399 -16.02 11.00 -3.68
CA GLY A 399 -16.68 10.83 -2.38
C GLY A 399 -16.75 9.38 -1.91
N GLY A 400 -16.45 8.42 -2.77
CA GLY A 400 -16.42 6.99 -2.50
C GLY A 400 -15.02 6.41 -2.64
N ALA A 401 -14.93 5.11 -2.95
CA ALA A 401 -13.68 4.39 -3.13
C ALA A 401 -12.98 4.70 -4.47
N GLY A 402 -11.72 4.28 -4.57
CA GLY A 402 -10.85 4.51 -5.73
C GLY A 402 -10.90 3.43 -6.81
N ILE A 403 -9.99 3.55 -7.78
CA ILE A 403 -9.80 2.59 -8.87
C ILE A 403 -8.67 1.62 -8.51
N THR A 404 -8.89 0.32 -8.73
CA THR A 404 -7.89 -0.73 -8.47
C THR A 404 -7.56 -1.49 -9.76
N ILE A 405 -6.31 -1.36 -10.21
CA ILE A 405 -5.71 -2.06 -11.35
C ILE A 405 -4.81 -3.17 -10.78
N GLN A 406 -5.36 -4.37 -10.61
CA GLN A 406 -4.66 -5.46 -9.92
C GLN A 406 -4.47 -6.69 -10.81
N ASN A 407 -3.20 -7.06 -11.03
CA ASN A 407 -2.79 -8.22 -11.81
C ASN A 407 -3.43 -8.23 -13.22
N VAL A 408 -3.39 -7.09 -13.92
CA VAL A 408 -3.95 -6.91 -15.26
C VAL A 408 -2.97 -6.23 -16.20
N GLU A 409 -3.33 -6.19 -17.48
CA GLU A 409 -2.53 -5.57 -18.52
C GLU A 409 -3.36 -4.70 -19.46
N ASN A 410 -2.68 -3.80 -20.18
CA ASN A 410 -3.26 -2.95 -21.22
C ASN A 410 -4.43 -2.11 -20.72
N ILE A 411 -4.15 -1.16 -19.83
CA ILE A 411 -5.16 -0.24 -19.29
C ILE A 411 -4.84 1.19 -19.70
N ILE A 412 -5.83 1.89 -20.25
CA ILE A 412 -5.78 3.33 -20.49
C ILE A 412 -6.82 4.02 -19.61
N ILE A 413 -6.42 5.02 -18.84
CA ILE A 413 -7.34 5.92 -18.13
C ILE A 413 -7.07 7.34 -18.61
N HIS A 414 -8.08 7.96 -19.22
CA HIS A 414 -7.94 9.25 -19.87
C HIS A 414 -9.08 10.23 -19.52
N GLY A 415 -8.70 11.46 -19.14
CA GLY A 415 -9.64 12.58 -19.01
C GLY A 415 -10.51 12.59 -17.74
N LEU A 416 -10.27 11.71 -16.78
CA LEU A 416 -11.05 11.65 -15.53
C LEU A 416 -10.62 12.70 -14.52
N LYS A 417 -11.58 13.21 -13.75
CA LYS A 417 -11.31 13.88 -12.48
C LYS A 417 -11.59 12.93 -11.32
N ILE A 418 -10.64 12.74 -10.43
CA ILE A 418 -10.73 11.83 -9.28
C ILE A 418 -10.44 12.66 -8.02
N ARG A 419 -11.38 12.71 -7.06
CA ARG A 419 -11.14 13.49 -5.85
C ARG A 419 -11.96 13.05 -4.66
N ARG A 420 -11.51 13.39 -3.45
CA ARG A 420 -12.21 13.04 -2.20
C ARG A 420 -12.49 11.55 -2.12
N ILE A 421 -11.51 10.75 -2.53
CA ILE A 421 -11.58 9.30 -2.40
C ILE A 421 -11.38 8.93 -0.93
N VAL A 422 -12.20 8.01 -0.46
CA VAL A 422 -12.20 7.52 0.92
C VAL A 422 -12.11 5.99 0.92
N PRO A 423 -11.63 5.37 2.01
CA PRO A 423 -11.66 3.93 2.18
C PRO A 423 -13.05 3.33 1.97
N GLY A 424 -13.17 2.37 1.05
CA GLY A 424 -14.31 1.46 0.99
C GLY A 424 -14.19 0.39 2.09
N THR A 425 -15.30 -0.01 2.69
CA THR A 425 -15.32 -0.98 3.81
C THR A 425 -14.94 -2.41 3.41
N GLY A 426 -14.79 -2.70 2.12
CA GLY A 426 -14.64 -4.06 1.62
C GLY A 426 -15.97 -4.82 1.55
N GLY A 427 -15.89 -6.13 1.39
CA GLY A 427 -17.03 -7.03 1.20
C GLY A 427 -16.89 -7.89 -0.05
N LEU A 428 -17.99 -8.51 -0.48
CA LEU A 428 -18.02 -9.24 -1.75
C LEU A 428 -18.04 -8.25 -2.92
N ILE A 429 -17.03 -8.33 -3.79
CA ILE A 429 -16.87 -7.45 -4.94
C ILE A 429 -16.57 -8.30 -6.17
N ARG A 430 -17.30 -8.04 -7.26
CA ARG A 430 -17.04 -8.62 -8.58
C ARG A 430 -15.89 -7.90 -9.25
N ASP A 431 -14.91 -8.67 -9.70
CA ASP A 431 -13.72 -8.20 -10.43
C ASP A 431 -13.59 -8.79 -11.85
N ALA A 432 -14.36 -9.83 -12.17
CA ALA A 432 -14.50 -10.40 -13.50
C ALA A 432 -15.93 -10.91 -13.75
N VAL A 433 -16.27 -11.19 -15.01
CA VAL A 433 -17.59 -11.76 -15.38
C VAL A 433 -17.88 -13.04 -14.59
N ASP A 434 -16.87 -13.88 -14.41
CA ASP A 434 -16.94 -15.20 -13.79
C ASP A 434 -16.41 -15.25 -12.34
N HIS A 435 -15.94 -14.13 -11.80
CA HIS A 435 -15.36 -14.09 -10.45
C HIS A 435 -15.80 -12.88 -9.62
N TYR A 436 -16.19 -13.16 -8.37
CA TYR A 436 -16.29 -12.18 -7.30
C TYR A 436 -15.74 -12.79 -6.01
N GLY A 437 -15.10 -11.98 -5.17
CA GLY A 437 -14.44 -12.45 -3.96
C GLY A 437 -14.57 -11.48 -2.80
N TYR A 438 -14.23 -11.94 -1.60
CA TYR A 438 -14.18 -11.07 -0.43
C TYR A 438 -12.95 -10.17 -0.49
N ARG A 439 -13.16 -8.87 -0.31
CA ARG A 439 -12.14 -7.83 -0.29
C ARG A 439 -12.11 -7.16 1.07
N THR A 440 -10.92 -6.85 1.55
CA THR A 440 -10.73 -6.07 2.78
C THR A 440 -11.03 -4.60 2.54
N GLN A 441 -10.96 -3.81 3.61
CA GLN A 441 -11.00 -2.35 3.49
C GLN A 441 -9.89 -1.87 2.53
N SER A 442 -10.24 -0.94 1.64
CA SER A 442 -9.28 -0.30 0.73
C SER A 442 -8.60 0.90 1.40
N ASP A 443 -7.37 1.21 1.04
CA ASP A 443 -6.59 2.30 1.68
C ASP A 443 -7.15 3.71 1.41
N GLY A 444 -7.85 3.90 0.29
CA GLY A 444 -8.42 5.19 -0.10
C GLY A 444 -7.56 5.97 -1.09
N ASP A 445 -6.76 5.26 -1.88
CA ASP A 445 -6.00 5.81 -3.02
C ASP A 445 -6.91 6.24 -4.16
N GLY A 446 -6.50 7.26 -4.93
CA GLY A 446 -7.17 7.61 -6.18
C GLY A 446 -7.14 6.48 -7.21
N ILE A 447 -5.94 6.01 -7.56
CA ILE A 447 -5.70 4.88 -8.46
C ILE A 447 -4.60 4.01 -7.84
N SER A 448 -4.88 2.74 -7.59
CA SER A 448 -3.89 1.75 -7.13
C SER A 448 -3.54 0.79 -8.27
N ILE A 449 -2.25 0.65 -8.59
CA ILE A 449 -1.71 -0.24 -9.62
C ILE A 449 -0.83 -1.29 -8.95
N MET A 450 -1.25 -2.54 -9.04
CA MET A 450 -0.61 -3.67 -8.35
C MET A 450 -0.34 -4.81 -9.33
N GLY A 451 0.90 -5.30 -9.38
CA GLY A 451 1.28 -6.42 -10.24
C GLY A 451 0.91 -6.29 -11.72
N SER A 452 0.80 -5.07 -12.26
CA SER A 452 0.22 -4.83 -13.58
C SER A 452 1.20 -4.19 -14.55
N HIS A 453 0.96 -4.34 -15.86
CA HIS A 453 1.85 -3.77 -16.88
C HIS A 453 1.14 -3.21 -18.12
N HIS A 454 1.86 -2.41 -18.91
CA HIS A 454 1.31 -1.64 -20.02
C HIS A 454 0.14 -0.76 -19.55
N ILE A 455 0.44 0.22 -18.71
CA ILE A 455 -0.57 1.15 -18.15
C ILE A 455 -0.28 2.57 -18.65
N PHE A 456 -1.32 3.23 -19.15
CA PHE A 456 -1.25 4.61 -19.63
C PHE A 456 -2.32 5.47 -18.96
N ILE A 457 -1.88 6.36 -18.06
CA ILE A 457 -2.73 7.33 -17.36
C ILE A 457 -2.45 8.70 -17.96
N ASP A 458 -3.47 9.33 -18.53
CA ASP A 458 -3.27 10.55 -19.31
C ASP A 458 -4.39 11.57 -19.11
N HIS A 459 -4.05 12.86 -19.02
CA HIS A 459 -5.05 13.93 -18.85
C HIS A 459 -6.01 13.73 -17.66
N VAL A 460 -5.56 13.06 -16.59
CA VAL A 460 -6.37 12.94 -15.37
C VAL A 460 -6.10 14.09 -14.42
N SER A 461 -7.05 14.39 -13.53
CA SER A 461 -6.82 15.31 -12.42
C SER A 461 -7.17 14.65 -11.10
N LEU A 462 -6.23 14.67 -10.16
CA LEU A 462 -6.36 14.02 -8.86
C LEU A 462 -6.16 15.00 -7.70
N SER A 463 -6.97 14.87 -6.65
CA SER A 463 -6.85 15.72 -5.45
C SER A 463 -7.56 15.14 -4.23
N GLN A 464 -7.07 15.47 -3.02
CA GLN A 464 -7.79 15.23 -1.77
C GLN A 464 -8.26 13.77 -1.55
N CYS A 465 -7.49 12.76 -1.96
CA CYS A 465 -7.74 11.37 -1.54
C CYS A 465 -7.36 11.18 -0.07
N SER A 466 -7.84 10.11 0.56
CA SER A 466 -7.55 9.78 1.96
C SER A 466 -6.12 9.30 2.19
N ASP A 467 -5.57 8.49 1.28
CA ASP A 467 -4.17 8.02 1.34
C ASP A 467 -3.33 8.60 0.18
N GLY A 468 -3.03 7.85 -0.88
CA GLY A 468 -2.28 8.29 -2.06
C GLY A 468 -3.15 8.86 -3.21
N LEU A 469 -2.56 9.61 -4.15
CA LEU A 469 -3.24 9.88 -5.43
C LEU A 469 -3.07 8.69 -6.39
N ILE A 470 -1.82 8.27 -6.64
CA ILE A 470 -1.52 7.10 -7.46
C ILE A 470 -0.42 6.26 -6.83
N ASP A 471 -0.72 5.00 -6.57
CA ASP A 471 0.23 4.02 -6.05
C ASP A 471 0.56 2.98 -7.12
N VAL A 472 1.84 2.68 -7.28
CA VAL A 472 2.36 1.67 -8.23
C VAL A 472 3.24 0.71 -7.45
N ILE A 473 2.81 -0.53 -7.31
CA ILE A 473 3.45 -1.50 -6.40
C ILE A 473 3.44 -2.92 -6.98
N ASP A 474 4.11 -3.82 -6.25
CA ASP A 474 4.06 -5.27 -6.43
C ASP A 474 4.53 -5.76 -7.81
N GLY A 475 5.66 -5.23 -8.28
CA GLY A 475 6.27 -5.62 -9.54
C GLY A 475 5.58 -5.05 -10.78
N SER A 476 4.76 -4.00 -10.63
CA SER A 476 4.15 -3.31 -11.77
C SER A 476 5.20 -2.62 -12.64
N THR A 477 5.04 -2.61 -13.96
CA THR A 477 6.04 -2.04 -14.90
C THR A 477 5.44 -1.60 -16.24
N ALA A 478 6.23 -1.01 -17.13
CA ALA A 478 5.78 -0.49 -18.43
C ALA A 478 4.63 0.53 -18.27
N ILE A 479 4.87 1.59 -17.50
CA ILE A 479 3.85 2.58 -17.12
C ILE A 479 4.21 3.97 -17.62
N THR A 480 3.22 4.72 -18.09
CA THR A 480 3.35 6.16 -18.33
C THR A 480 2.19 6.92 -17.74
N ILE A 481 2.52 7.94 -16.95
CA ILE A 481 1.57 8.91 -16.40
C ILE A 481 1.90 10.26 -17.01
N SER A 482 0.99 10.81 -17.82
CA SER A 482 1.25 12.03 -18.57
C SER A 482 0.12 13.04 -18.54
N ASN A 483 0.45 14.29 -18.89
CA ASN A 483 -0.50 15.38 -19.07
C ASN A 483 -1.48 15.55 -17.90
N SER A 484 -1.12 15.14 -16.69
CA SER A 484 -2.05 15.04 -15.57
C SER A 484 -1.84 16.19 -14.59
N HIS A 485 -2.89 16.56 -13.84
CA HIS A 485 -2.89 17.71 -12.94
C HIS A 485 -3.25 17.32 -11.50
N MET A 486 -2.30 17.53 -10.59
CA MET A 486 -2.38 17.09 -9.20
C MET A 486 -2.37 18.31 -8.30
N VAL A 487 -3.27 18.36 -7.34
CA VAL A 487 -3.37 19.47 -6.38
C VAL A 487 -3.89 19.01 -5.03
N LYS A 488 -3.66 19.79 -3.98
CA LYS A 488 -4.30 19.65 -2.66
C LYS A 488 -4.19 18.25 -2.05
N HIS A 489 -2.97 17.79 -1.83
CA HIS A 489 -2.76 16.44 -1.32
C HIS A 489 -1.38 16.25 -0.66
N ASN A 490 -1.29 15.37 0.33
CA ASN A 490 -0.04 15.14 1.05
C ASN A 490 0.88 14.19 0.28
N THR A 491 0.43 12.96 0.06
CA THR A 491 1.20 11.83 -0.44
C THR A 491 0.84 11.54 -1.89
N VAL A 492 1.49 12.23 -2.83
CA VAL A 492 1.03 12.23 -4.24
C VAL A 492 1.19 10.87 -4.91
N PHE A 493 2.42 10.38 -5.08
CA PHE A 493 2.76 9.16 -5.79
C PHE A 493 3.71 8.27 -5.00
N LEU A 494 3.32 7.03 -4.73
CA LEU A 494 4.19 6.02 -4.15
C LEU A 494 4.51 4.92 -5.16
N PHE A 495 5.78 4.82 -5.54
CA PHE A 495 6.28 3.79 -6.45
C PHE A 495 7.14 2.79 -5.67
N GLY A 496 6.59 1.60 -5.47
CA GLY A 496 7.09 0.53 -4.60
C GLY A 496 6.76 0.80 -3.13
N ALA A 497 5.87 0.00 -2.52
CA ALA A 497 5.32 0.28 -1.18
C ALA A 497 6.24 -0.14 -0.02
N ARG A 498 6.94 -1.27 -0.15
CA ARG A 498 7.69 -1.90 0.94
C ARG A 498 9.16 -2.09 0.57
N PRO A 499 10.10 -1.86 1.50
CA PRO A 499 11.51 -2.03 1.20
C PRO A 499 11.88 -3.48 0.90
N GLU A 500 11.19 -4.48 1.46
CA GLU A 500 11.48 -5.90 1.25
C GLU A 500 10.98 -6.45 -0.10
N HIS A 501 10.16 -5.68 -0.84
CA HIS A 501 9.57 -6.10 -2.11
C HIS A 501 10.55 -5.95 -3.28
N THR A 502 11.58 -6.81 -3.28
CA THR A 502 12.64 -6.79 -4.31
C THR A 502 12.14 -7.06 -5.73
N GLN A 503 10.92 -7.59 -5.91
CA GLN A 503 10.29 -7.72 -7.22
C GLN A 503 10.07 -6.36 -7.90
N ASP A 504 10.00 -5.24 -7.16
CA ASP A 504 9.86 -3.90 -7.72
C ASP A 504 11.11 -3.43 -8.50
N ARG A 505 12.19 -4.21 -8.54
CA ARG A 505 13.38 -3.91 -9.38
C ARG A 505 13.06 -3.82 -10.87
N ILE A 506 12.03 -4.53 -11.33
CA ILE A 506 11.59 -4.48 -12.72
C ILE A 506 10.70 -3.26 -13.01
N MET A 507 10.33 -2.47 -12.00
CA MET A 507 9.41 -1.34 -12.16
C MET A 507 10.03 -0.28 -13.07
N GLN A 508 9.30 0.11 -14.11
CA GLN A 508 9.69 1.16 -15.03
C GLN A 508 8.52 2.11 -15.28
N VAL A 509 8.69 3.37 -14.87
CA VAL A 509 7.63 4.39 -14.93
C VAL A 509 8.17 5.66 -15.59
N THR A 510 7.40 6.22 -16.53
CA THR A 510 7.64 7.56 -17.08
C THR A 510 6.60 8.53 -16.53
N LEU A 511 7.05 9.62 -15.92
CA LEU A 511 6.22 10.80 -15.65
C LEU A 511 6.56 11.87 -16.68
N ALA A 512 5.60 12.26 -17.51
CA ALA A 512 5.85 13.24 -18.56
C ALA A 512 4.75 14.30 -18.67
N TYR A 513 5.12 15.58 -18.78
CA TYR A 513 4.17 16.67 -19.04
C TYR A 513 3.08 16.84 -17.97
N ASN A 514 3.33 16.37 -16.75
CA ASN A 514 2.41 16.57 -15.63
C ASN A 514 2.60 17.95 -15.00
N HIS A 515 1.52 18.49 -14.43
CA HIS A 515 1.56 19.69 -13.61
C HIS A 515 1.28 19.32 -12.15
N PHE A 516 2.30 19.44 -11.33
CA PHE A 516 2.22 19.33 -9.87
C PHE A 516 1.95 20.72 -9.30
N GLY A 517 0.66 20.98 -9.10
CA GLY A 517 0.13 22.29 -8.75
C GLY A 517 0.14 22.58 -7.26
N LYS A 518 -0.73 23.51 -6.87
CA LYS A 518 -0.79 24.05 -5.50
C LYS A 518 -1.16 23.02 -4.44
N GLU A 519 -0.71 23.31 -3.22
CA GLU A 519 -1.07 22.57 -2.00
C GLU A 519 -0.67 21.09 -2.02
N LEU A 520 0.39 20.74 -2.75
CA LEU A 520 1.02 19.42 -2.66
C LEU A 520 2.11 19.42 -1.58
N VAL A 521 2.23 18.34 -0.81
CA VAL A 521 3.26 18.26 0.25
C VAL A 521 4.50 17.52 -0.24
N GLN A 522 4.35 16.28 -0.69
CA GLN A 522 5.48 15.39 -1.01
C GLN A 522 5.13 14.28 -2.01
N ARG A 523 6.16 13.48 -2.33
CA ARG A 523 6.08 12.25 -3.14
C ARG A 523 5.64 12.49 -4.59
N MET A 524 6.36 13.30 -5.36
CA MET A 524 6.07 13.61 -6.77
C MET A 524 7.19 13.15 -7.74
N PRO A 525 7.69 11.90 -7.68
CA PRO A 525 7.22 10.75 -6.90
C PRO A 525 8.07 10.44 -5.66
N ARG A 526 7.66 9.44 -4.87
CA ARG A 526 8.55 8.69 -3.96
C ARG A 526 8.79 7.29 -4.48
N CYS A 527 10.05 6.95 -4.74
CA CYS A 527 10.44 5.74 -5.46
C CYS A 527 11.22 4.72 -4.64
N ARG A 528 11.06 3.44 -4.98
CA ARG A 528 11.90 2.33 -4.52
C ARG A 528 12.28 1.41 -5.67
N TRP A 529 13.49 0.85 -5.61
CA TRP A 529 14.03 -0.15 -6.51
C TRP A 529 14.18 0.24 -8.00
N GLY A 530 13.07 0.38 -8.73
CA GLY A 530 13.03 0.41 -10.19
C GLY A 530 13.66 1.64 -10.87
N PHE A 531 13.29 1.84 -12.13
CA PHE A 531 13.76 2.91 -13.00
C PHE A 531 12.65 3.93 -13.28
N PHE A 532 12.93 5.21 -13.03
CA PHE A 532 11.96 6.29 -13.09
C PHE A 532 12.47 7.41 -13.98
N HIS A 533 11.76 7.65 -15.08
CA HIS A 533 12.05 8.75 -16.00
C HIS A 533 11.09 9.90 -15.74
N LEU A 534 11.58 11.00 -15.20
CA LEU A 534 10.80 12.19 -14.89
C LEU A 534 11.17 13.26 -15.91
N VAL A 535 10.31 13.53 -16.89
CA VAL A 535 10.65 14.40 -18.02
C VAL A 535 9.64 15.50 -18.28
N ASN A 536 10.11 16.75 -18.35
CA ASN A 536 9.27 17.91 -18.67
C ASN A 536 7.97 18.01 -17.83
N ASN A 537 8.05 17.76 -16.53
CA ASN A 537 6.98 18.01 -15.57
C ASN A 537 7.17 19.38 -14.89
N ASP A 538 6.07 20.10 -14.64
CA ASP A 538 6.08 21.41 -13.97
C ASP A 538 5.71 21.25 -12.49
N TYR A 539 6.67 21.55 -11.61
CA TYR A 539 6.56 21.48 -10.17
C TYR A 539 6.50 22.88 -9.59
N THR A 540 5.30 23.32 -9.24
CA THR A 540 5.12 24.73 -8.84
C THR A 540 5.02 24.93 -7.33
N HIS A 541 4.56 23.93 -6.57
CA HIS A 541 4.25 24.10 -5.14
C HIS A 541 4.37 22.80 -4.32
N TRP A 542 5.59 22.40 -3.93
CA TRP A 542 5.80 21.39 -2.88
C TRP A 542 5.98 22.04 -1.51
N LYS A 543 5.54 21.35 -0.45
CA LYS A 543 5.65 21.83 0.94
C LYS A 543 6.65 21.04 1.80
N MET A 544 7.29 20.01 1.26
CA MET A 544 8.31 19.23 1.95
C MET A 544 9.45 18.84 1.02
N TYR A 545 9.18 18.03 -0.01
CA TYR A 545 10.10 17.73 -1.10
C TYR A 545 9.30 17.38 -2.36
N ALA A 546 9.92 17.44 -3.53
CA ALA A 546 9.27 16.99 -4.75
C ALA A 546 9.57 15.52 -5.05
N ILE A 547 10.85 15.15 -5.18
CA ILE A 547 11.28 13.82 -5.60
C ILE A 547 11.92 13.10 -4.42
N GLY A 548 11.43 11.93 -4.05
CA GLY A 548 11.94 11.16 -2.92
C GLY A 548 12.22 9.71 -3.25
N GLY A 549 12.91 9.02 -2.35
CA GLY A 549 13.16 7.60 -2.54
C GLY A 549 13.99 6.91 -1.46
N SER A 550 13.99 5.58 -1.56
CA SER A 550 14.76 4.67 -0.70
C SER A 550 14.97 3.34 -1.44
N GLN A 551 15.90 2.48 -1.01
CA GLN A 551 16.16 1.18 -1.68
C GLN A 551 16.65 1.33 -3.13
N ASN A 552 17.61 2.23 -3.33
CA ASN A 552 18.39 2.41 -4.55
C ASN A 552 17.57 2.53 -5.85
N PRO A 553 16.54 3.40 -5.92
CA PRO A 553 15.86 3.66 -7.18
C PRO A 553 16.82 4.37 -8.15
N THR A 554 16.61 4.15 -9.44
CA THR A 554 17.23 4.95 -10.50
C THR A 554 16.25 6.04 -10.92
N ILE A 555 16.57 7.30 -10.64
CA ILE A 555 15.73 8.46 -10.96
C ILE A 555 16.47 9.36 -11.95
N ILE A 556 15.91 9.49 -13.15
CA ILE A 556 16.45 10.32 -14.22
C ILE A 556 15.48 11.50 -14.41
N SER A 557 15.84 12.66 -13.85
CA SER A 557 15.11 13.93 -13.98
C SER A 557 15.68 14.70 -15.17
N GLN A 558 14.86 14.97 -16.19
CA GLN A 558 15.30 15.70 -17.37
C GLN A 558 14.30 16.79 -17.78
N GLY A 559 14.78 18.02 -17.95
CA GLY A 559 13.97 19.09 -18.50
C GLY A 559 12.74 19.48 -17.67
N ASN A 560 12.68 19.12 -16.39
CA ASN A 560 11.61 19.51 -15.49
C ASN A 560 11.77 20.99 -15.09
N ARG A 561 10.69 21.59 -14.57
CA ARG A 561 10.73 22.93 -14.00
C ARG A 561 10.34 22.85 -12.54
N PHE A 562 11.17 23.38 -11.65
CA PHE A 562 10.97 23.36 -10.22
C PHE A 562 10.95 24.79 -9.69
N ILE A 563 9.83 25.20 -9.12
CA ILE A 563 9.68 26.50 -8.46
C ILE A 563 9.54 26.25 -6.97
N ALA A 564 10.62 26.43 -6.22
CA ALA A 564 10.55 26.29 -4.77
C ALA A 564 9.62 27.36 -4.18
N GLN A 565 8.98 27.04 -3.06
CA GLN A 565 8.22 28.03 -2.29
C GLN A 565 9.15 29.03 -1.62
N ALA A 566 8.61 30.14 -1.09
CA ALA A 566 9.42 31.17 -0.43
C ALA A 566 10.20 30.65 0.79
N ASP A 567 9.62 29.68 1.52
CA ASP A 567 10.24 29.04 2.68
C ASP A 567 11.61 28.43 2.34
N THR A 568 12.63 28.83 3.09
CA THR A 568 14.03 28.43 2.91
C THR A 568 14.29 26.99 3.32
N LYS A 569 13.38 26.36 4.09
CA LYS A 569 13.52 24.97 4.53
C LYS A 569 13.12 23.94 3.47
N VAL A 570 12.47 24.37 2.38
CA VAL A 570 11.90 23.49 1.33
C VAL A 570 12.44 23.84 -0.05
N LYS A 571 13.74 24.14 -0.12
CA LYS A 571 14.46 24.42 -1.37
C LYS A 571 14.94 23.17 -2.08
N GLU A 572 15.33 22.16 -1.31
CA GLU A 572 15.82 20.91 -1.88
C GLU A 572 14.67 20.13 -2.53
N VAL A 573 14.82 19.84 -3.83
CA VAL A 573 13.89 19.05 -4.62
C VAL A 573 13.91 17.60 -4.17
N THR A 574 15.10 17.08 -3.81
CA THR A 574 15.34 15.66 -3.53
C THR A 574 15.23 15.29 -2.05
N HIS A 575 14.70 14.11 -1.74
CA HIS A 575 14.67 13.59 -0.37
C HIS A 575 15.00 12.10 -0.31
N ARG A 576 16.16 11.79 0.28
CA ARG A 576 16.60 10.42 0.59
C ARG A 576 16.10 10.06 1.99
N GLN A 577 15.45 8.90 2.14
CA GLN A 577 14.84 8.50 3.42
C GLN A 577 15.89 8.30 4.54
N ASN A 578 17.07 7.80 4.18
CA ASN A 578 18.22 7.57 5.03
C ASN A 578 19.51 7.92 4.25
N PRO A 579 19.91 9.20 4.22
CA PRO A 579 20.99 9.70 3.36
C PRO A 579 22.36 9.01 3.52
N ASN A 580 22.63 8.41 4.68
CA ASN A 580 23.89 7.72 4.98
C ASN A 580 23.83 6.20 4.74
N SER A 581 22.68 5.70 4.28
CA SER A 581 22.49 4.28 4.00
C SER A 581 23.04 3.91 2.62
N PRO A 582 23.79 2.80 2.49
CA PRO A 582 24.12 2.24 1.17
C PRO A 582 22.89 1.91 0.32
N TRP A 583 21.73 1.73 0.96
CA TRP A 583 20.44 1.48 0.31
C TRP A 583 19.78 2.74 -0.24
N ASP A 584 20.34 3.93 0.00
CA ASP A 584 19.86 5.20 -0.54
C ASP A 584 20.93 5.90 -1.40
N SER A 585 21.89 5.10 -1.90
CA SER A 585 22.97 5.50 -2.81
C SER A 585 22.60 5.39 -4.30
N GLY A 586 21.32 5.22 -4.62
CA GLY A 586 20.82 5.06 -5.99
C GLY A 586 21.24 6.18 -6.93
N THR A 587 21.08 5.94 -8.23
CA THR A 587 21.43 6.91 -9.28
C THR A 587 20.33 7.96 -9.43
N TRP A 588 20.64 9.20 -9.06
CA TRP A 588 19.71 10.34 -9.12
C TRP A 588 20.37 11.43 -9.95
N ARG A 589 19.84 11.69 -11.13
CA ARG A 589 20.42 12.62 -12.10
C ARG A 589 19.43 13.73 -12.44
N SER A 590 19.94 14.94 -12.62
CA SER A 590 19.22 16.12 -13.09
C SER A 590 19.89 16.67 -14.34
N GLU A 591 19.15 16.74 -15.44
CA GLU A 591 19.68 17.19 -16.73
C GLU A 591 18.76 18.23 -17.38
N ASN A 592 19.28 19.43 -17.65
CA ASN A 592 18.51 20.54 -18.23
C ASN A 592 17.24 20.92 -17.45
N ASP A 593 17.16 20.57 -16.17
CA ASP A 593 16.10 21.03 -15.27
C ASP A 593 16.23 22.53 -15.02
N LEU A 594 15.09 23.22 -14.93
CA LEU A 594 15.03 24.63 -14.57
C LEU A 594 14.67 24.76 -13.09
N LEU A 595 15.66 25.13 -12.28
CA LEU A 595 15.53 25.36 -10.84
C LEU A 595 15.31 26.85 -10.56
N LEU A 596 14.16 27.19 -9.96
CA LEU A 596 13.74 28.56 -9.70
C LEU A 596 13.50 28.80 -8.22
N ASN A 597 13.58 30.07 -7.81
CA ASN A 597 13.37 30.52 -6.44
C ASN A 597 14.25 29.80 -5.40
N GLY A 598 15.52 29.54 -5.78
CA GLY A 598 16.49 28.86 -4.92
C GLY A 598 16.30 27.36 -4.80
N ALA A 599 15.48 26.72 -5.66
CA ALA A 599 15.40 25.26 -5.72
C ALA A 599 16.78 24.64 -5.98
N THR A 600 17.08 23.52 -5.33
CA THR A 600 18.32 22.76 -5.48
C THR A 600 18.02 21.29 -5.75
N PHE A 601 18.95 20.59 -6.44
CA PHE A 601 18.85 19.16 -6.70
C PHE A 601 20.18 18.49 -6.37
N THR A 602 20.18 17.63 -5.36
CA THR A 602 21.37 16.86 -4.96
C THR A 602 21.45 15.55 -5.75
N GLU A 603 22.36 15.49 -6.72
CA GLU A 603 22.60 14.28 -7.53
C GLU A 603 23.36 13.18 -6.77
N SER A 604 23.25 11.93 -7.23
CA SER A 604 24.05 10.78 -6.75
C SER A 604 24.24 9.71 -7.83
N GLY A 605 25.20 8.81 -7.60
CA GLY A 605 25.61 7.78 -8.55
C GLY A 605 26.72 8.25 -9.49
N GLY A 606 27.27 7.31 -10.28
CA GLY A 606 28.33 7.61 -11.26
C GLY A 606 27.87 8.58 -12.35
N PRO A 607 28.81 9.23 -13.05
CA PRO A 607 28.49 10.11 -14.17
C PRO A 607 27.70 9.33 -15.22
N PHE A 608 26.56 9.89 -15.61
CA PHE A 608 25.73 9.36 -16.65
C PHE A 608 26.48 9.45 -17.98
N SER A 609 26.78 8.31 -18.62
CA SER A 609 27.26 8.36 -20.00
C SER A 609 26.06 8.75 -20.87
N MET A 610 26.11 9.94 -21.48
CA MET A 610 25.10 10.37 -22.45
C MET A 610 24.97 9.29 -23.53
N GLN A 611 23.91 8.48 -23.47
CA GLN A 611 23.76 7.37 -24.38
C GLN A 611 23.36 7.88 -25.76
N ILE A 612 24.16 7.49 -26.75
CA ILE A 612 23.94 7.82 -28.15
C ILE A 612 22.67 7.08 -28.61
N TYR A 613 21.71 7.80 -29.18
CA TYR A 613 20.52 7.23 -29.80
C TYR A 613 20.62 7.40 -31.32
N GLY A 614 20.86 6.29 -32.03
CA GLY A 614 21.32 6.37 -33.42
C GLY A 614 22.72 6.99 -33.45
N ASP A 615 22.85 8.19 -34.03
CA ASP A 615 24.12 8.93 -34.17
C ASP A 615 24.18 10.22 -33.34
N LYS A 616 23.21 10.46 -32.44
CA LYS A 616 23.09 11.74 -31.72
C LYS A 616 22.78 11.54 -30.23
N ILE A 617 23.29 12.46 -29.41
CA ILE A 617 22.90 12.60 -28.01
C ILE A 617 21.48 13.20 -27.94
N MET A 618 20.53 12.46 -27.35
CA MET A 618 19.13 12.87 -27.24
C MET A 618 18.81 13.43 -25.85
N GLN A 619 19.07 14.72 -25.64
CA GLN A 619 18.70 15.35 -24.37
C GLN A 619 17.22 15.75 -24.37
N ALA A 620 16.60 15.78 -23.20
CA ALA A 620 15.24 16.29 -23.05
C ALA A 620 15.12 17.77 -23.45
N MET A 621 13.87 18.21 -23.61
CA MET A 621 13.56 19.63 -23.79
C MET A 621 13.97 20.42 -22.54
N PRO A 622 14.60 21.61 -22.64
CA PRO A 622 14.99 22.36 -21.45
C PRO A 622 13.79 22.74 -20.59
N GLY A 623 13.99 22.78 -19.26
CA GLY A 623 12.94 23.11 -18.28
C GLY A 623 12.24 24.45 -18.50
N ALA A 624 12.87 25.38 -19.22
CA ALA A 624 12.25 26.64 -19.62
C ALA A 624 10.99 26.46 -20.50
N TYR A 625 10.89 25.38 -21.28
CA TYR A 625 9.73 25.10 -22.12
C TYR A 625 8.59 24.41 -21.37
N THR A 626 8.88 23.84 -20.20
CA THR A 626 7.97 22.94 -19.48
C THR A 626 6.66 23.60 -19.07
N GLY A 627 6.66 24.89 -18.71
CA GLY A 627 5.42 25.60 -18.43
C GLY A 627 4.46 25.69 -19.63
N GLU A 628 4.99 25.76 -20.86
CA GLU A 628 4.17 25.68 -22.06
C GLU A 628 3.79 24.25 -22.41
N MET A 629 4.68 23.27 -22.23
CA MET A 629 4.42 21.85 -22.53
C MET A 629 3.30 21.25 -21.66
N THR A 630 3.17 21.75 -20.42
CA THR A 630 2.21 21.28 -19.39
C THR A 630 0.96 22.16 -19.28
N LYS A 631 0.83 23.18 -20.13
CA LYS A 631 -0.25 24.19 -20.08
C LYS A 631 -1.66 23.63 -20.04
N PHE A 632 -1.86 22.45 -20.59
CA PHE A 632 -3.15 21.79 -20.73
C PHE A 632 -3.25 20.51 -19.91
N ALA A 633 -2.45 20.37 -18.86
CA ALA A 633 -2.51 19.22 -17.97
C ALA A 633 -3.89 19.12 -17.27
N GLY A 634 -4.36 17.88 -17.10
CA GLY A 634 -5.68 17.52 -16.57
C GLY A 634 -6.75 17.35 -17.65
N PRO A 635 -8.01 17.09 -17.27
CA PRO A 635 -9.09 16.83 -18.20
C PRO A 635 -9.32 17.96 -19.19
N LEU A 636 -9.47 17.62 -20.47
CA LEU A 636 -9.70 18.56 -21.56
C LEU A 636 -11.20 18.71 -21.87
N LYS A 637 -11.58 19.92 -22.33
CA LYS A 637 -12.92 20.20 -22.82
C LYS A 637 -13.02 19.91 -24.32
N CYS A 638 -13.01 18.63 -24.68
CA CYS A 638 -13.17 18.23 -26.08
C CYS A 638 -14.63 18.35 -26.52
N VAL A 639 -14.87 18.88 -27.72
CA VAL A 639 -16.19 18.96 -28.36
C VAL A 639 -16.16 18.13 -29.65
N PRO A 640 -17.13 17.22 -29.90
CA PRO A 640 -17.16 16.42 -31.13
C PRO A 640 -17.06 17.27 -32.39
N LYS A 641 -16.38 16.78 -33.43
CA LYS A 641 -16.14 17.49 -34.71
C LYS A 641 -15.30 18.77 -34.61
N LEU A 642 -14.80 19.12 -33.42
CA LEU A 642 -13.87 20.22 -33.21
C LEU A 642 -12.55 19.66 -32.66
N PRO A 643 -11.40 20.28 -32.97
CA PRO A 643 -10.16 19.98 -32.28
C PRO A 643 -10.36 20.09 -30.75
N CYS A 644 -9.90 19.08 -30.01
CA CYS A 644 -9.66 19.19 -28.57
C CYS A 644 -8.29 19.84 -28.34
#